data_AF-A0A7C3BKR3-F1
#
_entry.id   AF-A0A7C3BKR3-F1
#
_cell.length_a   1.000
_cell.length_b   1.000
_cell.length_c   1.000
_cell.angle_alpha   90.00
_cell.angle_beta   90.00
_cell.angle_gamma   90.00
#
_symmetry.space_group_name_H-M   'P 1'
#
loop_
_entity.id
_entity.type
_entity.pdbx_description
1 polymer ?
#
loop_
_entity_poly.entity_id
_entity_poly.type
_entity_poly.pdbx_seq_one_letter_code
_entity_poly.pdbx_strand_id
1 'polypeptide(L)'
;MPIYKGENKYIYGLHDRGGEDLLTVNAMAKGWVLVTEEIRANPNSIGVRDYSDLSSQGLGVIIRLNHAYGSDGTIPPPSQYDDFARTAANFVRASSGAHIWLIGNEMNMRREQPGGQLITPRLYADCYTKCRNAIKSVPGHQDDLVVTGAMAPWNPETPYDADPLGAYPENKLPNGPQQPPFNGFWGDYIQYLRDILLAIGVGNCDGIAIHAYSHGYDPHLVFDEAKMDPPFQNYYKHFLTYKDQMKVIPFEFRHLPVYLTEANGDVNPDGSKWPDVNSGWIKNAYRELDNWNKADNQQIRTMILYRWSKDDDWHIDGKFQVQEDLKEALAKNYIWDPNVQPKPPLEIPVHIENISAALPANPNLPPYNTRPESAISRFILHHSATPPQVTPQRIAEYQTSQASTLRPGIAYHFCFQDDGTIYQTQALTTVCNHSGPYSADSVGICLIGNFTRTPPPQKQLDATSLLLAHLSGNLSITPGANTIMGRSDVEPAISSPGATWPQWKNPLIERTQQYASGEIKPPEVKPGYRALYLNNNTPDSMQVEKTITVSLTLQNDGIFTWVRGGENPFHLGFKWFNAQGEQLQFPDELNFRTTLPYDVAPNQKVKLNASLRAPDAPGSYKLRWDMVHEQITWFGDQSDPGLEIEDIVVTLAEQPKPDEIQIQDISAALSVNPNLPPYGTRAVGAIRRFILHHSATSPQVTPQRIAEYQTLQAQNPRPGIAYHYCVSDAGTVYQTQPLTTISNHAGQFSADSVGICLIGNFASAAPPTAQLNASAALIAHVATQLNLPASDKTIFGYSDLAVTGSPGETWPQWKPILISKASALQGGITPQPPAGKIIYHYMLFWHHEAGNWADIDFVSAIDYIGAFAPTVGFSVEEAEHAQHVTIIGGPGGVPAEVDDTLRAAGCQVQRLAGKDEAETNQMMYELIASGKPFK
;
A
#
# COMPACT_ATOMS: atom_id res chain seq x y z
N MET A 1 7.66 -27.80 -1.45
CA MET A 1 6.69 -27.00 -2.22
C MET A 1 6.85 -27.31 -3.71
N PRO A 2 5.86 -27.03 -4.59
CA PRO A 2 6.14 -27.10 -6.02
C PRO A 2 7.30 -26.16 -6.35
N ILE A 3 8.15 -26.56 -7.31
CA ILE A 3 9.15 -25.70 -7.93
C ILE A 3 8.42 -24.43 -8.41
N TYR A 4 8.86 -23.24 -7.97
CA TYR A 4 8.18 -22.02 -8.37
C TYR A 4 8.29 -21.83 -9.89
N LYS A 5 7.33 -21.08 -10.45
CA LYS A 5 7.35 -20.77 -11.88
C LYS A 5 8.66 -20.05 -12.21
N GLY A 6 9.36 -20.53 -13.24
CA GLY A 6 10.66 -19.97 -13.64
C GLY A 6 11.89 -20.55 -12.94
N GLU A 7 11.74 -21.49 -12.00
CA GLU A 7 12.87 -22.16 -11.35
C GLU A 7 13.33 -23.44 -12.08
N ASN A 8 14.61 -23.78 -11.94
CA ASN A 8 15.19 -25.07 -12.36
C ASN A 8 15.75 -25.84 -11.14
N LYS A 9 15.56 -27.15 -11.08
CA LYS A 9 16.02 -27.97 -9.93
C LYS A 9 17.54 -28.14 -9.85
N TYR A 10 18.27 -27.96 -10.95
CA TYR A 10 19.72 -28.09 -11.01
C TYR A 10 20.37 -26.80 -10.52
N ILE A 11 21.44 -26.90 -9.74
CA ILE A 11 22.01 -25.73 -9.04
C ILE A 11 22.99 -24.90 -9.89
N TYR A 12 23.20 -25.24 -11.16
CA TYR A 12 24.24 -24.62 -12.00
C TYR A 12 23.74 -23.34 -12.68
N GLY A 13 24.57 -22.30 -12.76
CA GLY A 13 24.22 -21.16 -13.59
C GLY A 13 25.37 -20.28 -14.04
N LEU A 14 25.02 -19.40 -14.98
CA LEU A 14 25.91 -18.43 -15.61
C LEU A 14 25.27 -17.04 -15.60
N HIS A 15 26.08 -16.02 -15.32
CA HIS A 15 25.69 -14.63 -15.48
C HIS A 15 25.84 -14.23 -16.96
N ASP A 16 24.86 -13.52 -17.49
CA ASP A 16 24.67 -13.11 -18.89
C ASP A 16 24.26 -14.21 -19.87
N ARG A 17 23.69 -13.77 -21.00
CA ARG A 17 23.37 -14.62 -22.16
C ARG A 17 24.63 -14.94 -22.99
N GLY A 18 24.56 -16.04 -23.72
CA GLY A 18 25.55 -16.51 -24.69
C GLY A 18 26.27 -17.80 -24.28
N GLY A 19 26.19 -18.20 -23.01
CA GLY A 19 26.82 -19.39 -22.45
C GLY A 19 25.87 -20.55 -22.17
N GLU A 20 24.57 -20.38 -22.40
CA GLU A 20 23.50 -21.31 -22.04
C GLU A 20 23.66 -22.71 -22.65
N ASP A 21 24.30 -22.84 -23.81
CA ASP A 21 24.60 -24.14 -24.43
C ASP A 21 25.45 -25.03 -23.51
N LEU A 22 26.30 -24.44 -22.66
CA LEU A 22 27.08 -25.18 -21.68
C LEU A 22 26.19 -25.80 -20.61
N LEU A 23 25.06 -25.20 -20.29
CA LEU A 23 24.11 -25.67 -19.28
C LEU A 23 23.14 -26.73 -19.83
N THR A 24 23.20 -27.03 -21.13
CA THR A 24 22.32 -28.00 -21.79
C THR A 24 23.06 -29.29 -22.09
N VAL A 25 22.65 -30.39 -21.42
CA VAL A 25 23.28 -31.72 -21.58
C VAL A 25 22.24 -32.70 -22.13
N ASN A 26 22.51 -33.31 -23.28
CA ASN A 26 21.59 -34.20 -23.98
C ASN A 26 20.21 -33.56 -24.24
N ALA A 27 20.21 -32.30 -24.71
CA ALA A 27 19.02 -31.49 -24.95
C ALA A 27 18.12 -31.26 -23.71
N MET A 28 18.67 -31.41 -22.50
CA MET A 28 18.01 -31.03 -21.25
C MET A 28 18.73 -29.87 -20.60
N ALA A 29 18.03 -28.76 -20.37
CA ALA A 29 18.52 -27.64 -19.60
C ALA A 29 18.76 -28.06 -18.13
N LYS A 30 19.99 -27.87 -17.66
CA LYS A 30 20.43 -28.21 -16.30
C LYS A 30 20.97 -26.99 -15.57
N GLY A 31 20.24 -25.88 -15.60
CA GLY A 31 20.72 -24.71 -14.88
C GLY A 31 19.90 -23.45 -15.06
N TRP A 32 20.59 -22.35 -14.79
CA TRP A 32 20.04 -21.01 -14.64
C TRP A 32 20.87 -19.99 -15.42
N VAL A 33 20.20 -18.95 -15.90
CA VAL A 33 20.83 -17.76 -16.47
C VAL A 33 20.34 -16.55 -15.69
N LEU A 34 21.29 -15.74 -15.22
CA LEU A 34 20.99 -14.43 -14.65
C LEU A 34 21.28 -13.35 -15.69
N VAL A 35 20.30 -12.49 -15.97
CA VAL A 35 20.47 -11.35 -16.88
C VAL A 35 20.30 -10.06 -16.10
N THR A 36 21.22 -9.11 -16.27
CA THR A 36 21.07 -7.76 -15.72
C THR A 36 20.41 -6.84 -16.75
N GLU A 37 19.41 -6.08 -16.31
CA GLU A 37 18.78 -5.03 -17.10
C GLU A 37 18.90 -3.70 -16.37
N GLU A 38 19.43 -2.71 -17.07
CA GLU A 38 19.39 -1.32 -16.65
C GLU A 38 18.06 -0.71 -17.10
N ILE A 39 17.18 -0.38 -16.15
CA ILE A 39 15.83 0.09 -16.45
C ILE A 39 15.61 1.60 -16.17
N ARG A 40 16.51 2.23 -15.40
CA ARG A 40 16.42 3.65 -14.97
C ARG A 40 15.11 3.97 -14.20
N ALA A 41 14.97 5.21 -13.72
CA ALA A 41 13.76 5.68 -13.02
C ALA A 41 12.91 6.59 -13.91
N ASN A 42 12.49 6.08 -15.08
CA ASN A 42 11.61 6.80 -16.00
C ASN A 42 10.27 6.06 -16.13
N PRO A 43 9.18 6.54 -15.50
CA PRO A 43 7.90 5.82 -15.49
C PRO A 43 7.23 5.77 -16.86
N ASN A 44 7.68 6.59 -17.83
CA ASN A 44 7.19 6.57 -19.21
C ASN A 44 7.94 5.55 -20.09
N SER A 45 9.05 4.99 -19.59
CA SER A 45 9.76 3.91 -20.29
C SER A 45 8.97 2.61 -20.15
N ILE A 46 8.68 1.97 -21.28
CA ILE A 46 7.99 0.67 -21.30
C ILE A 46 8.99 -0.48 -21.19
N GLY A 47 10.23 -0.31 -21.67
CA GLY A 47 11.33 -1.29 -21.60
C GLY A 47 10.92 -2.76 -21.82
N VAL A 48 11.09 -3.30 -23.03
CA VAL A 48 10.71 -4.70 -23.31
C VAL A 48 11.92 -5.61 -23.55
N ARG A 49 11.85 -6.81 -22.98
CA ARG A 49 12.75 -7.93 -23.27
C ARG A 49 11.98 -9.24 -23.35
N ASP A 50 12.44 -10.13 -24.23
CA ASP A 50 11.94 -11.49 -24.30
C ASP A 50 13.02 -12.46 -23.81
N TYR A 51 12.71 -13.22 -22.76
CA TYR A 51 13.55 -14.27 -22.17
C TYR A 51 13.07 -15.67 -22.52
N SER A 52 12.07 -15.78 -23.41
CA SER A 52 11.48 -17.06 -23.81
C SER A 52 12.48 -17.97 -24.53
N ASP A 53 13.52 -17.40 -25.16
CA ASP A 53 14.63 -18.16 -25.73
C ASP A 53 15.39 -18.98 -24.68
N LEU A 54 15.46 -18.51 -23.44
CA LEU A 54 16.06 -19.22 -22.31
C LEU A 54 15.04 -20.13 -21.62
N SER A 55 13.90 -19.56 -21.22
CA SER A 55 12.92 -20.28 -20.40
C SER A 55 12.25 -21.44 -21.14
N SER A 56 12.07 -21.35 -22.46
CA SER A 56 11.51 -22.44 -23.27
C SER A 56 12.41 -23.66 -23.36
N GLN A 57 13.72 -23.51 -23.12
CA GLN A 57 14.66 -24.63 -22.99
C GLN A 57 14.51 -25.34 -21.64
N GLY A 58 13.81 -24.73 -20.68
CA GLY A 58 13.69 -25.20 -19.30
C GLY A 58 14.76 -24.63 -18.37
N LEU A 59 15.53 -23.64 -18.79
CA LEU A 59 16.47 -22.93 -17.91
C LEU A 59 15.71 -22.08 -16.89
N GLY A 60 16.24 -21.99 -15.68
CA GLY A 60 15.78 -21.00 -14.72
C GLY A 60 16.26 -19.60 -15.13
N VAL A 61 15.43 -18.59 -15.00
CA VAL A 61 15.74 -17.22 -15.45
C VAL A 61 15.57 -16.24 -14.31
N ILE A 62 16.66 -15.57 -13.91
CA ILE A 62 16.67 -14.51 -12.91
C ILE A 62 16.99 -13.19 -13.61
N ILE A 63 16.13 -12.19 -13.46
CA ILE A 63 16.36 -10.87 -14.03
C ILE A 63 16.70 -9.90 -12.91
N ARG A 64 17.94 -9.40 -12.94
CA ARG A 64 18.38 -8.33 -12.05
C ARG A 64 18.00 -6.98 -12.65
N LEU A 65 17.07 -6.30 -12.00
CA LEU A 65 16.63 -4.95 -12.33
C LEU A 65 17.49 -3.94 -11.58
N ASN A 66 18.38 -3.29 -12.31
CA ASN A 66 19.19 -2.18 -11.81
C ASN A 66 18.65 -0.85 -12.32
N HIS A 67 18.76 0.18 -11.49
CA HIS A 67 18.59 1.55 -11.93
C HIS A 67 19.68 1.92 -12.94
N ALA A 68 20.94 1.74 -12.54
CA ALA A 68 22.16 2.00 -13.30
C ALA A 68 23.36 1.34 -12.61
N TYR A 69 24.57 1.81 -12.92
CA TYR A 69 25.82 1.46 -12.24
C TYR A 69 26.65 2.72 -11.95
N GLY A 70 27.64 2.60 -11.07
CA GLY A 70 28.54 3.71 -10.77
C GLY A 70 27.84 4.85 -10.03
N SER A 71 28.15 6.10 -10.40
CA SER A 71 27.60 7.29 -9.72
C SER A 71 26.09 7.41 -9.81
N ASP A 72 25.44 6.72 -10.74
CA ASP A 72 23.99 6.72 -10.89
C ASP A 72 23.29 5.71 -9.96
N GLY A 73 24.07 4.78 -9.39
CA GLY A 73 23.64 3.80 -8.39
C GLY A 73 22.85 2.60 -8.93
N THR A 74 22.99 1.47 -8.24
CA THR A 74 22.23 0.23 -8.52
C THR A 74 20.72 0.39 -8.28
N ILE A 75 20.36 1.27 -7.35
CA ILE A 75 19.02 1.82 -7.14
C ILE A 75 19.15 3.36 -7.16
N PRO A 76 18.09 4.12 -7.51
CA PRO A 76 18.22 5.57 -7.64
C PRO A 76 18.26 6.25 -6.25
N PRO A 77 18.42 7.58 -6.18
CA PRO A 77 18.16 8.32 -4.95
C PRO A 77 16.71 8.13 -4.45
N PRO A 78 16.44 8.28 -3.14
CA PRO A 78 15.11 8.03 -2.57
C PRO A 78 13.96 8.83 -3.19
N SER A 79 14.25 10.04 -3.69
CA SER A 79 13.27 10.88 -4.39
C SER A 79 12.72 10.26 -5.68
N GLN A 80 13.34 9.20 -6.19
CA GLN A 80 12.97 8.52 -7.44
C GLN A 80 12.50 7.08 -7.23
N TYR A 81 12.36 6.59 -5.99
CA TYR A 81 11.95 5.20 -5.75
C TYR A 81 10.57 4.87 -6.34
N ASP A 82 9.60 5.80 -6.30
CA ASP A 82 8.28 5.57 -6.89
C ASP A 82 8.33 5.50 -8.42
N ASP A 83 9.18 6.32 -9.06
CA ASP A 83 9.39 6.26 -10.50
C ASP A 83 10.07 4.96 -10.91
N PHE A 84 11.11 4.54 -10.19
CA PHE A 84 11.79 3.28 -10.43
C PHE A 84 10.88 2.07 -10.24
N ALA A 85 10.03 2.07 -9.21
CA ALA A 85 9.04 1.01 -8.99
C ALA A 85 8.01 0.93 -10.14
N ARG A 86 7.53 2.09 -10.63
CA ARG A 86 6.67 2.15 -11.82
C ARG A 86 7.39 1.62 -13.07
N THR A 87 8.65 2.01 -13.28
CA THR A 87 9.46 1.52 -14.40
C THR A 87 9.67 0.01 -14.32
N ALA A 88 9.95 -0.54 -13.13
CA ALA A 88 10.07 -1.97 -12.92
C ALA A 88 8.77 -2.71 -13.27
N ALA A 89 7.62 -2.23 -12.81
CA ALA A 89 6.32 -2.81 -13.15
C ALA A 89 6.01 -2.74 -14.65
N ASN A 90 6.37 -1.64 -15.32
CA ASN A 90 6.21 -1.51 -16.77
C ASN A 90 7.10 -2.50 -17.53
N PHE A 91 8.36 -2.62 -17.11
CA PHE A 91 9.32 -3.56 -17.69
C PHE A 91 8.83 -5.00 -17.55
N VAL A 92 8.37 -5.39 -16.35
CA VAL A 92 7.80 -6.73 -16.09
C VAL A 92 6.57 -6.98 -16.96
N ARG A 93 5.63 -6.02 -17.00
CA ARG A 93 4.40 -6.14 -17.81
C ARG A 93 4.69 -6.34 -19.30
N ALA A 94 5.73 -5.68 -19.81
CA ALA A 94 6.09 -5.74 -21.22
C ALA A 94 6.93 -6.97 -21.58
N SER A 95 7.60 -7.59 -20.60
CA SER A 95 8.56 -8.66 -20.81
C SER A 95 7.95 -10.07 -20.68
N SER A 96 8.57 -11.05 -21.34
CA SER A 96 8.10 -12.45 -21.35
C SER A 96 9.21 -13.43 -20.97
N GLY A 97 8.84 -14.59 -20.41
CA GLY A 97 9.78 -15.68 -20.12
C GLY A 97 10.55 -15.59 -18.79
N ALA A 98 10.27 -14.58 -17.96
CA ALA A 98 10.88 -14.43 -16.64
C ALA A 98 9.82 -14.34 -15.53
N HIS A 99 10.14 -14.89 -14.36
CA HIS A 99 9.25 -14.93 -13.18
C HIS A 99 10.00 -14.69 -11.87
N ILE A 100 11.28 -14.31 -11.94
CA ILE A 100 12.14 -14.05 -10.79
C ILE A 100 12.87 -12.72 -11.03
N TRP A 101 12.56 -11.74 -10.20
CA TRP A 101 12.98 -10.34 -10.34
C TRP A 101 13.81 -9.92 -9.15
N LEU A 102 15.09 -9.67 -9.37
CA LEU A 102 16.05 -9.28 -8.33
C LEU A 102 16.24 -7.75 -8.37
N ILE A 103 16.09 -7.07 -7.23
CA ILE A 103 16.11 -5.59 -7.18
C ILE A 103 17.46 -5.07 -6.68
N GLY A 104 18.23 -4.45 -7.57
CA GLY A 104 19.55 -3.87 -7.28
C GLY A 104 20.65 -4.91 -7.05
N ASN A 105 21.86 -4.45 -6.76
CA ASN A 105 23.06 -5.26 -6.57
C ASN A 105 24.05 -4.59 -5.64
N GLU A 106 24.67 -5.34 -4.75
CA GLU A 106 25.86 -4.91 -3.99
C GLU A 106 25.69 -3.56 -3.29
N MET A 107 24.51 -3.35 -2.68
CA MET A 107 24.07 -2.05 -2.19
C MET A 107 24.95 -1.45 -1.08
N ASN A 108 25.73 -2.28 -0.38
CA ASN A 108 26.72 -1.85 0.62
C ASN A 108 28.03 -1.33 0.01
N MET A 109 28.28 -1.54 -1.29
CA MET A 109 29.49 -1.07 -1.97
C MET A 109 29.30 0.37 -2.48
N ARG A 110 30.30 1.23 -2.26
CA ARG A 110 30.22 2.64 -2.62
C ARG A 110 30.06 2.89 -4.12
N ARG A 111 30.63 2.02 -4.95
CA ARG A 111 30.51 2.12 -6.42
C ARG A 111 29.07 1.95 -6.90
N GLU A 112 28.21 1.30 -6.12
CA GLU A 112 26.82 1.05 -6.45
C GLU A 112 25.85 2.07 -5.83
N GLN A 113 26.38 3.10 -5.17
CA GLN A 113 25.58 4.10 -4.45
C GLN A 113 25.31 5.35 -5.30
N PRO A 114 24.04 5.78 -5.43
CA PRO A 114 23.68 6.93 -6.24
C PRO A 114 24.23 8.23 -5.64
N GLY A 115 25.10 8.92 -6.37
CA GLY A 115 25.75 10.15 -5.91
C GLY A 115 26.61 9.97 -4.66
N GLY A 116 27.01 8.75 -4.32
CA GLY A 116 27.70 8.43 -3.07
C GLY A 116 26.81 8.48 -1.82
N GLN A 117 25.48 8.51 -1.99
CA GLN A 117 24.52 8.36 -0.90
C GLN A 117 24.54 6.92 -0.39
N LEU A 118 24.84 6.73 0.90
CA LEU A 118 24.75 5.42 1.54
C LEU A 118 23.35 4.81 1.38
N ILE A 119 23.29 3.57 0.92
CA ILE A 119 22.07 2.78 0.90
C ILE A 119 21.98 2.04 2.23
N THR A 120 21.34 2.64 3.23
CA THR A 120 21.10 1.98 4.53
C THR A 120 20.06 0.86 4.39
N PRO A 121 19.96 -0.09 5.35
CA PRO A 121 18.97 -1.15 5.27
C PRO A 121 17.53 -0.66 5.03
N ARG A 122 17.12 0.42 5.71
CA ARG A 122 15.80 1.02 5.54
C ARG A 122 15.60 1.70 4.18
N LEU A 123 16.61 2.37 3.64
CA LEU A 123 16.51 2.95 2.30
C LEU A 123 16.38 1.86 1.23
N TYR A 124 17.14 0.79 1.37
CA TYR A 124 17.00 -0.37 0.50
C TYR A 124 15.62 -1.02 0.64
N ALA A 125 15.15 -1.25 1.87
CA ALA A 125 13.85 -1.85 2.13
C ALA A 125 12.68 -1.03 1.56
N ASP A 126 12.74 0.30 1.62
CA ASP A 126 11.73 1.18 1.02
C ASP A 126 11.69 1.03 -0.51
N CYS A 127 12.85 1.13 -1.17
CA CYS A 127 12.95 0.92 -2.62
C CYS A 127 12.48 -0.48 -3.03
N TYR A 128 12.96 -1.53 -2.34
CA TYR A 128 12.60 -2.91 -2.60
C TYR A 128 11.08 -3.12 -2.45
N THR A 129 10.49 -2.62 -1.37
CA THR A 129 9.05 -2.78 -1.09
C THR A 129 8.20 -2.09 -2.15
N LYS A 130 8.56 -0.87 -2.55
CA LYS A 130 7.90 -0.14 -3.66
C LYS A 130 7.97 -0.94 -4.96
N CYS A 131 9.16 -1.43 -5.34
CA CYS A 131 9.34 -2.25 -6.53
C CYS A 131 8.54 -3.56 -6.47
N ARG A 132 8.62 -4.29 -5.34
CA ARG A 132 7.89 -5.54 -5.14
C ARG A 132 6.39 -5.34 -5.28
N ASN A 133 5.82 -4.37 -4.58
CA ASN A 133 4.39 -4.10 -4.62
C ASN A 133 3.93 -3.72 -6.04
N ALA A 134 4.71 -2.88 -6.73
CA ALA A 134 4.43 -2.50 -8.11
C ALA A 134 4.47 -3.70 -9.07
N ILE A 135 5.49 -4.57 -8.98
CA ILE A 135 5.61 -5.80 -9.79
C ILE A 135 4.45 -6.76 -9.50
N LYS A 136 4.15 -7.01 -8.23
CA LYS A 136 3.07 -7.91 -7.80
C LYS A 136 1.67 -7.41 -8.20
N SER A 137 1.51 -6.09 -8.41
CA SER A 137 0.26 -5.51 -8.93
C SER A 137 0.04 -5.75 -10.43
N VAL A 138 1.05 -6.21 -11.17
CA VAL A 138 0.94 -6.46 -12.61
C VAL A 138 0.11 -7.73 -12.85
N PRO A 139 -0.98 -7.67 -13.64
CA PRO A 139 -1.79 -8.84 -13.95
C PRO A 139 -0.96 -9.98 -14.57
N GLY A 140 -1.02 -11.17 -13.97
CA GLY A 140 -0.27 -12.36 -14.42
C GLY A 140 1.07 -12.57 -13.73
N HIS A 141 1.49 -11.64 -12.86
CA HIS A 141 2.77 -11.65 -12.15
C HIS A 141 2.61 -11.61 -10.61
N GLN A 142 1.39 -11.84 -10.09
CA GLN A 142 1.13 -11.87 -8.64
C GLN A 142 1.96 -12.94 -7.91
N ASP A 143 2.24 -14.05 -8.60
CA ASP A 143 2.98 -15.20 -8.07
C ASP A 143 4.47 -15.19 -8.42
N ASP A 144 4.96 -14.15 -9.13
CA ASP A 144 6.38 -14.02 -9.47
C ASP A 144 7.22 -13.79 -8.21
N LEU A 145 8.46 -14.27 -8.16
CA LEU A 145 9.35 -14.05 -7.02
C LEU A 145 10.07 -12.71 -7.17
N VAL A 146 9.94 -11.82 -6.18
CA VAL A 146 10.77 -10.63 -6.07
C VAL A 146 11.86 -10.86 -5.02
N VAL A 147 13.10 -10.84 -5.46
CA VAL A 147 14.29 -11.27 -4.70
C VAL A 147 15.10 -10.05 -4.28
N THR A 148 15.60 -10.04 -3.05
CA THR A 148 16.51 -8.96 -2.60
C THR A 148 17.79 -8.96 -3.43
N GLY A 149 18.41 -7.80 -3.58
CA GLY A 149 19.78 -7.69 -4.08
C GLY A 149 20.74 -8.32 -3.08
N ALA A 150 21.82 -8.90 -3.59
CA ALA A 150 22.89 -9.41 -2.75
C ALA A 150 23.75 -8.24 -2.24
N MET A 151 24.31 -8.38 -1.05
CA MET A 151 25.39 -7.48 -0.61
C MET A 151 26.72 -7.92 -1.21
N ALA A 152 27.63 -6.97 -1.42
CA ALA A 152 29.02 -7.21 -1.78
C ALA A 152 29.77 -7.83 -0.59
N PRO A 153 30.26 -9.07 -0.70
CA PRO A 153 31.11 -9.68 0.31
C PRO A 153 32.35 -8.83 0.58
N TRP A 154 32.78 -8.83 1.84
CA TRP A 154 34.00 -8.13 2.30
C TRP A 154 33.98 -6.62 2.15
N ASN A 155 32.85 -6.00 1.80
CA ASN A 155 32.75 -4.56 1.64
C ASN A 155 32.15 -3.88 2.89
N PRO A 156 32.96 -3.17 3.70
CA PRO A 156 32.53 -2.53 4.93
C PRO A 156 32.15 -1.05 4.76
N GLU A 157 31.87 -0.58 3.54
CA GLU A 157 31.76 0.87 3.22
C GLU A 157 30.45 1.52 3.66
N THR A 158 29.53 0.75 4.25
CA THR A 158 28.19 1.23 4.66
C THR A 158 27.98 1.11 6.18
N PRO A 159 28.59 1.98 7.00
CA PRO A 159 28.21 2.13 8.40
C PRO A 159 26.89 2.93 8.53
N TYR A 160 26.05 2.62 9.51
CA TYR A 160 24.76 3.30 9.71
C TYR A 160 24.31 3.34 11.17
N ASP A 161 23.49 4.35 11.49
CA ASP A 161 22.82 4.48 12.79
C ASP A 161 21.69 3.46 12.95
N ALA A 162 21.27 3.24 14.20
CA ALA A 162 20.13 2.38 14.52
C ALA A 162 18.86 2.86 13.81
N ASP A 163 17.98 1.93 13.45
CA ASP A 163 16.69 2.28 12.87
C ASP A 163 15.86 3.13 13.85
N PRO A 164 15.36 4.31 13.43
CA PRO A 164 14.47 5.11 14.25
C PRO A 164 13.18 4.38 14.68
N LEU A 165 12.77 3.34 13.97
CA LEU A 165 11.59 2.52 14.31
C LEU A 165 11.94 1.24 15.08
N GLY A 166 13.23 1.02 15.40
CA GLY A 166 13.69 -0.09 16.22
C GLY A 166 13.72 -1.46 15.52
N ALA A 167 13.62 -1.54 14.19
CA ALA A 167 13.69 -2.80 13.46
C ALA A 167 15.08 -3.45 13.52
N TYR A 168 16.14 -2.65 13.61
CA TYR A 168 17.53 -3.13 13.65
C TYR A 168 18.45 -2.15 14.41
N PRO A 169 19.56 -2.63 15.02
CA PRO A 169 20.47 -1.81 15.82
C PRO A 169 21.43 -0.97 14.95
N GLU A 170 22.22 -0.12 15.60
CA GLU A 170 23.32 0.58 14.93
C GLU A 170 24.40 -0.40 14.42
N ASN A 171 25.02 -0.06 13.30
CA ASN A 171 26.11 -0.82 12.72
C ASN A 171 27.30 0.10 12.42
N LYS A 172 28.08 0.37 13.46
CA LYS A 172 29.25 1.25 13.43
C LYS A 172 30.43 0.61 14.17
N LEU A 173 31.24 -0.16 13.44
CA LEU A 173 32.46 -0.75 13.98
C LEU A 173 33.58 0.30 14.01
N PRO A 174 34.26 0.55 15.14
CA PRO A 174 35.28 1.59 15.24
C PRO A 174 36.55 1.28 14.43
N ASN A 175 37.42 2.28 14.29
CA ASN A 175 38.70 2.24 13.55
C ASN A 175 38.57 2.22 12.01
N GLY A 176 37.47 2.78 11.49
CA GLY A 176 37.35 3.12 10.07
C GLY A 176 38.14 4.38 9.69
N PRO A 177 38.37 4.60 8.38
CA PRO A 177 38.94 5.85 7.88
C PRO A 177 38.11 7.06 8.32
N GLN A 178 38.76 8.21 8.55
CA GLN A 178 38.05 9.43 8.97
C GLN A 178 37.26 10.11 7.84
N GLN A 179 37.50 9.72 6.59
CA GLN A 179 36.86 10.32 5.43
C GLN A 179 35.48 9.69 5.17
N PRO A 180 34.54 10.42 4.56
CA PRO A 180 33.27 9.84 4.12
C PRO A 180 33.46 8.67 3.14
N PRO A 181 32.65 7.60 3.21
CA PRO A 181 31.47 7.46 4.08
C PRO A 181 31.78 6.91 5.48
N PHE A 182 33.01 6.44 5.72
CA PHE A 182 33.39 5.73 6.95
C PHE A 182 33.24 6.60 8.19
N ASN A 183 33.70 7.85 8.13
CA ASN A 183 33.61 8.82 9.23
C ASN A 183 34.08 8.25 10.59
N GLY A 184 35.16 7.46 10.57
CA GLY A 184 35.73 6.78 11.73
C GLY A 184 35.22 5.35 11.95
N PHE A 185 34.30 4.87 11.12
CA PHE A 185 33.60 3.59 11.30
C PHE A 185 33.59 2.71 10.04
N TRP A 186 33.67 1.40 10.25
CA TRP A 186 33.35 0.37 9.28
C TRP A 186 31.89 -0.10 9.49
N GLY A 187 31.23 -0.55 8.43
CA GLY A 187 29.98 -1.30 8.51
C GLY A 187 30.23 -2.80 8.53
N ASP A 188 29.53 -3.54 9.38
CA ASP A 188 29.47 -4.99 9.32
C ASP A 188 28.57 -5.43 8.16
N TYR A 189 29.17 -5.92 7.08
CA TYR A 189 28.49 -6.31 5.86
C TYR A 189 27.63 -7.57 6.00
N ILE A 190 27.94 -8.47 6.94
CA ILE A 190 27.10 -9.63 7.25
C ILE A 190 25.84 -9.15 8.00
N GLN A 191 25.99 -8.23 8.96
CA GLN A 191 24.83 -7.64 9.64
C GLN A 191 23.97 -6.79 8.70
N TYR A 192 24.56 -6.12 7.72
CA TYR A 192 23.82 -5.38 6.70
C TYR A 192 22.78 -6.25 5.96
N LEU A 193 23.12 -7.49 5.59
CA LEU A 193 22.16 -8.44 5.00
C LEU A 193 21.00 -8.74 5.95
N ARG A 194 21.30 -9.04 7.22
CA ARG A 194 20.29 -9.30 8.25
C ARG A 194 19.35 -8.11 8.42
N ASP A 195 19.91 -6.92 8.52
CA ASP A 195 19.18 -5.71 8.84
C ASP A 195 18.32 -5.25 7.65
N ILE A 196 18.73 -5.53 6.40
CA ILE A 196 17.86 -5.36 5.22
C ILE A 196 16.60 -6.21 5.35
N LEU A 197 16.76 -7.50 5.69
CA LEU A 197 15.63 -8.41 5.80
C LEU A 197 14.67 -7.98 6.93
N LEU A 198 15.22 -7.60 8.09
CA LEU A 198 14.41 -7.06 9.18
C LEU A 198 13.69 -5.75 8.81
N ALA A 199 14.34 -4.87 8.04
CA ALA A 199 13.74 -3.62 7.57
C ALA A 199 12.60 -3.85 6.55
N ILE A 200 12.72 -4.87 5.69
CA ILE A 200 11.65 -5.27 4.76
C ILE A 200 10.44 -5.84 5.53
N GLY A 201 10.71 -6.60 6.59
CA GLY A 201 9.69 -7.18 7.44
C GLY A 201 9.11 -8.50 6.90
N VAL A 202 8.53 -9.27 7.82
CA VAL A 202 8.00 -10.62 7.55
C VAL A 202 6.85 -10.56 6.56
N GLY A 203 6.83 -11.48 5.58
CA GLY A 203 5.78 -11.56 4.55
C GLY A 203 5.96 -10.61 3.36
N ASN A 204 6.93 -9.70 3.43
CA ASN A 204 7.20 -8.72 2.39
C ASN A 204 8.37 -9.08 1.48
N CYS A 205 8.89 -10.31 1.55
CA CYS A 205 10.04 -10.79 0.76
C CYS A 205 9.74 -12.17 0.16
N ASP A 206 10.08 -12.40 -1.12
CA ASP A 206 9.81 -13.69 -1.80
C ASP A 206 11.07 -14.57 -1.98
N GLY A 207 12.26 -13.99 -1.86
CA GLY A 207 13.54 -14.69 -1.99
C GLY A 207 14.74 -13.81 -1.64
N ILE A 208 15.88 -14.44 -1.39
CA ILE A 208 17.09 -13.76 -0.91
C ILE A 208 18.24 -14.03 -1.90
N ALA A 209 18.93 -12.99 -2.35
CA ALA A 209 20.18 -13.14 -3.09
C ALA A 209 21.40 -12.99 -2.17
N ILE A 210 22.44 -13.78 -2.43
CA ILE A 210 23.74 -13.73 -1.76
C ILE A 210 24.86 -13.86 -2.78
N HIS A 211 26.05 -13.34 -2.49
CA HIS A 211 27.26 -13.49 -3.32
C HIS A 211 28.35 -14.25 -2.57
N ALA A 212 29.23 -14.96 -3.26
CA ALA A 212 30.36 -15.63 -2.61
C ALA A 212 31.58 -15.74 -3.51
N TYR A 213 32.71 -15.23 -3.03
CA TYR A 213 33.95 -15.22 -3.77
C TYR A 213 35.07 -15.91 -2.99
N SER A 214 36.15 -16.30 -3.67
CA SER A 214 37.43 -16.64 -3.03
C SER A 214 38.53 -15.72 -3.51
N HIS A 215 39.52 -15.43 -2.68
CA HIS A 215 40.70 -14.66 -3.09
C HIS A 215 41.61 -15.46 -4.05
N GLY A 216 41.18 -15.63 -5.30
CA GLY A 216 41.85 -16.41 -6.35
C GLY A 216 41.12 -17.73 -6.68
N TYR A 217 41.68 -18.48 -7.63
CA TYR A 217 41.08 -19.68 -8.22
C TYR A 217 41.73 -21.00 -7.78
N ASP A 218 42.56 -20.98 -6.73
CA ASP A 218 43.03 -22.24 -6.14
C ASP A 218 41.81 -23.04 -5.63
N PRO A 219 41.62 -24.29 -6.12
CA PRO A 219 40.44 -25.11 -5.80
C PRO A 219 40.31 -25.43 -4.30
N HIS A 220 41.38 -25.30 -3.50
CA HIS A 220 41.34 -25.48 -2.05
C HIS A 220 40.67 -24.32 -1.32
N LEU A 221 40.70 -23.11 -1.87
CA LEU A 221 40.08 -21.93 -1.27
C LEU A 221 38.56 -22.03 -1.17
N VAL A 222 37.95 -22.96 -1.90
CA VAL A 222 36.52 -23.28 -1.78
C VAL A 222 36.17 -23.82 -0.39
N PHE A 223 37.07 -24.60 0.21
CA PHE A 223 36.86 -25.27 1.51
C PHE A 223 37.62 -24.60 2.64
N ASP A 224 38.35 -23.53 2.36
CA ASP A 224 39.23 -22.91 3.34
C ASP A 224 38.41 -22.19 4.43
N GLU A 225 38.67 -22.57 5.68
CA GLU A 225 38.02 -22.03 6.86
C GLU A 225 38.72 -20.79 7.43
N ALA A 226 39.78 -20.31 6.77
CA ALA A 226 40.48 -19.09 7.13
C ALA A 226 39.51 -17.93 7.32
N LYS A 227 39.78 -17.13 8.35
CA LYS A 227 38.98 -15.97 8.73
C LYS A 227 39.61 -14.67 8.23
N MET A 228 38.77 -13.65 8.07
CA MET A 228 39.22 -12.30 7.72
C MET A 228 40.08 -11.70 8.84
N ASP A 229 40.82 -10.65 8.52
CA ASP A 229 41.53 -9.88 9.53
C ASP A 229 40.55 -9.04 10.39
N PRO A 230 40.95 -8.60 11.59
CA PRO A 230 40.14 -7.69 12.38
C PRO A 230 39.70 -6.43 11.61
N PRO A 231 38.46 -5.93 11.79
CA PRO A 231 37.48 -6.33 12.80
C PRO A 231 36.57 -7.51 12.43
N PHE A 232 36.83 -8.20 11.32
CA PHE A 232 35.95 -9.23 10.75
C PHE A 232 36.42 -10.66 11.02
N GLN A 233 37.22 -10.89 12.07
CA GLN A 233 37.86 -12.17 12.38
C GLN A 233 36.91 -13.35 12.64
N ASN A 234 35.60 -13.11 12.68
CA ASN A 234 34.58 -14.15 12.80
C ASN A 234 34.10 -14.66 11.42
N TYR A 235 34.31 -13.90 10.35
CA TYR A 235 33.81 -14.19 9.00
C TYR A 235 34.85 -14.90 8.14
N TYR A 236 34.39 -15.82 7.31
CA TYR A 236 35.21 -16.57 6.38
C TYR A 236 35.79 -15.66 5.30
N LYS A 237 37.07 -15.91 4.99
CA LYS A 237 37.85 -15.13 4.04
C LYS A 237 37.62 -15.51 2.59
N HIS A 238 37.32 -16.76 2.32
CA HIS A 238 37.17 -17.27 0.95
C HIS A 238 35.71 -17.66 0.69
N PHE A 239 35.50 -18.66 -0.16
CA PHE A 239 34.18 -19.03 -0.68
C PHE A 239 33.16 -19.32 0.42
N LEU A 240 33.62 -19.89 1.55
CA LEU A 240 32.76 -20.19 2.71
C LEU A 240 32.08 -18.98 3.36
N THR A 241 32.36 -17.74 2.90
CA THR A 241 31.60 -16.54 3.31
C THR A 241 30.10 -16.65 3.04
N TYR A 242 29.67 -17.50 2.09
CA TYR A 242 28.25 -17.81 1.90
C TYR A 242 27.62 -18.38 3.19
N LYS A 243 28.37 -19.14 4.00
CA LYS A 243 27.87 -19.70 5.26
C LYS A 243 27.59 -18.62 6.29
N ASP A 244 28.39 -17.55 6.34
CA ASP A 244 28.15 -16.42 7.23
C ASP A 244 26.84 -15.71 6.85
N GLN A 245 26.61 -15.52 5.55
CA GLN A 245 25.37 -14.96 5.02
C GLN A 245 24.16 -15.85 5.31
N MET A 246 24.25 -17.16 5.04
CA MET A 246 23.17 -18.10 5.35
C MET A 246 22.84 -18.14 6.84
N LYS A 247 23.85 -18.04 7.71
CA LYS A 247 23.67 -18.04 9.16
C LYS A 247 22.95 -16.78 9.66
N VAL A 248 23.22 -15.63 9.05
CA VAL A 248 22.68 -14.33 9.50
C VAL A 248 21.25 -14.08 9.04
N ILE A 249 20.74 -14.84 8.05
CA ILE A 249 19.33 -14.75 7.62
C ILE A 249 18.43 -14.93 8.85
N PRO A 250 17.60 -13.91 9.19
CA PRO A 250 16.72 -13.99 10.33
C PRO A 250 15.79 -15.19 10.21
N PHE A 251 15.43 -15.74 11.35
CA PHE A 251 14.73 -17.01 11.41
C PHE A 251 13.40 -16.97 10.63
N GLU A 252 12.72 -15.82 10.63
CA GLU A 252 11.46 -15.56 9.92
C GLU A 252 11.59 -15.67 8.39
N PHE A 253 12.81 -15.55 7.85
CA PHE A 253 13.10 -15.57 6.41
C PHE A 253 13.75 -16.88 5.95
N ARG A 254 14.07 -17.80 6.88
CA ARG A 254 14.73 -19.08 6.54
C ARG A 254 13.88 -20.04 5.73
N HIS A 255 12.60 -19.71 5.56
CA HIS A 255 11.68 -20.44 4.72
C HIS A 255 11.74 -20.04 3.23
N LEU A 256 12.36 -18.90 2.93
CA LEU A 256 12.44 -18.36 1.58
C LEU A 256 13.52 -19.08 0.76
N PRO A 257 13.38 -19.14 -0.58
CA PRO A 257 14.46 -19.58 -1.45
C PRO A 257 15.64 -18.61 -1.38
N VAL A 258 16.86 -19.16 -1.39
CA VAL A 258 18.11 -18.39 -1.49
C VAL A 258 18.78 -18.66 -2.83
N TYR A 259 19.26 -17.61 -3.48
CA TYR A 259 19.96 -17.66 -4.77
C TYR A 259 21.37 -17.10 -4.59
N LEU A 260 22.40 -17.89 -4.89
CA LEU A 260 23.78 -17.40 -4.91
C LEU A 260 24.03 -16.80 -6.30
N THR A 261 23.84 -15.50 -6.44
CA THR A 261 23.68 -14.82 -7.74
C THR A 261 24.98 -14.39 -8.39
N GLU A 262 26.10 -14.45 -7.66
CA GLU A 262 27.44 -14.29 -8.22
C GLU A 262 28.48 -15.10 -7.42
N ALA A 263 29.30 -15.87 -8.13
CA ALA A 263 30.43 -16.60 -7.59
C ALA A 263 31.60 -16.72 -8.58
N ASN A 264 32.82 -16.48 -8.07
CA ASN A 264 34.09 -16.68 -8.78
C ASN A 264 35.28 -16.63 -7.79
N GLY A 265 36.46 -17.05 -8.25
CA GLY A 265 37.71 -16.58 -7.66
C GLY A 265 37.89 -15.11 -8.04
N ASP A 266 38.04 -14.20 -7.09
CA ASP A 266 38.12 -12.76 -7.33
C ASP A 266 39.35 -12.42 -8.21
N VAL A 267 40.55 -12.37 -7.65
CA VAL A 267 41.77 -12.14 -8.43
C VAL A 267 42.89 -13.05 -7.93
N ASN A 268 43.64 -13.66 -8.86
CA ASN A 268 44.85 -14.40 -8.50
C ASN A 268 46.00 -13.46 -8.10
N PRO A 269 47.04 -13.97 -7.39
CA PRO A 269 48.21 -13.17 -7.04
C PRO A 269 48.95 -12.55 -8.24
N ASP A 270 48.82 -13.13 -9.44
CA ASP A 270 49.39 -12.61 -10.68
C ASP A 270 48.49 -11.58 -11.40
N GLY A 271 47.35 -11.23 -10.81
CA GLY A 271 46.36 -10.31 -11.37
C GLY A 271 45.38 -10.94 -12.34
N SER A 272 45.51 -12.25 -12.65
CA SER A 272 44.60 -12.93 -13.56
C SER A 272 43.21 -13.13 -12.96
N LYS A 273 42.19 -12.98 -13.81
CA LYS A 273 40.77 -13.23 -13.54
C LYS A 273 40.31 -14.24 -14.59
N TRP A 274 39.61 -15.27 -14.16
CA TRP A 274 39.31 -16.48 -14.95
C TRP A 274 40.49 -16.90 -15.87
N PRO A 275 41.66 -17.26 -15.30
CA PRO A 275 42.73 -17.82 -16.11
C PRO A 275 42.19 -19.01 -16.90
N ASP A 276 42.61 -19.16 -18.16
CA ASP A 276 42.14 -20.25 -19.03
C ASP A 276 42.77 -21.59 -18.64
N VAL A 277 42.41 -22.08 -17.45
CA VAL A 277 42.85 -23.33 -16.85
C VAL A 277 41.66 -24.02 -16.18
N ASN A 278 41.64 -25.35 -16.23
CA ASN A 278 40.68 -26.17 -15.50
C ASN A 278 41.19 -26.31 -14.07
N SER A 279 41.03 -25.24 -13.31
CA SER A 279 41.55 -25.12 -11.94
C SER A 279 40.93 -26.15 -10.98
N GLY A 280 39.72 -26.63 -11.28
CA GLY A 280 38.90 -27.45 -10.40
C GLY A 280 38.11 -26.64 -9.38
N TRP A 281 38.20 -25.31 -9.43
CA TRP A 281 37.48 -24.42 -8.54
C TRP A 281 35.98 -24.54 -8.71
N ILE A 282 35.48 -24.55 -9.96
CA ILE A 282 34.04 -24.60 -10.27
C ILE A 282 33.46 -25.94 -9.76
N LYS A 283 34.09 -27.07 -10.11
CA LYS A 283 33.71 -28.39 -9.57
C LYS A 283 33.63 -28.43 -8.06
N ASN A 284 34.60 -27.85 -7.38
CA ASN A 284 34.65 -27.85 -5.93
C ASN A 284 33.56 -26.97 -5.32
N ALA A 285 33.30 -25.79 -5.88
CA ALA A 285 32.27 -24.87 -5.41
C ALA A 285 30.86 -25.49 -5.54
N TYR A 286 30.53 -26.10 -6.67
CA TYR A 286 29.26 -26.83 -6.82
C TYR A 286 29.15 -28.05 -5.92
N ARG A 287 30.25 -28.78 -5.68
CA ARG A 287 30.28 -29.90 -4.73
C ARG A 287 30.01 -29.42 -3.30
N GLU A 288 30.61 -28.30 -2.90
CA GLU A 288 30.36 -27.70 -1.59
C GLU A 288 28.89 -27.31 -1.43
N LEU A 289 28.29 -26.69 -2.45
CA LEU A 289 26.89 -26.31 -2.42
C LEU A 289 25.93 -27.50 -2.35
N ASP A 290 26.22 -28.58 -3.09
CA ASP A 290 25.47 -29.84 -3.01
C ASP A 290 25.56 -30.47 -1.61
N ASN A 291 26.75 -30.47 -1.01
CA ASN A 291 26.95 -30.92 0.37
C ASN A 291 26.13 -30.08 1.37
N TRP A 292 26.12 -28.75 1.21
CA TRP A 292 25.32 -27.85 2.01
C TRP A 292 23.83 -28.18 1.93
N ASN A 293 23.29 -28.32 0.71
CA ASN A 293 21.87 -28.60 0.47
C ASN A 293 21.42 -29.98 0.99
N LYS A 294 22.34 -30.94 1.11
CA LYS A 294 22.08 -32.29 1.67
C LYS A 294 22.14 -32.35 3.19
N ALA A 295 22.71 -31.34 3.85
CA ALA A 295 22.93 -31.33 5.30
C ALA A 295 21.75 -30.73 6.11
N ASP A 296 20.51 -30.85 5.64
CA ASP A 296 19.28 -30.29 6.27
C ASP A 296 19.35 -28.76 6.52
N ASN A 297 20.12 -28.04 5.71
CA ASN A 297 20.20 -26.58 5.75
C ASN A 297 19.10 -25.94 4.90
N GLN A 298 18.86 -24.63 5.09
CA GLN A 298 18.12 -23.82 4.12
C GLN A 298 18.82 -23.95 2.76
N GLN A 299 18.09 -24.48 1.77
CA GLN A 299 18.67 -24.82 0.48
C GLN A 299 18.94 -23.58 -0.37
N ILE A 300 20.11 -23.55 -0.98
CA ILE A 300 20.48 -22.58 -2.01
C ILE A 300 20.08 -23.17 -3.37
N ARG A 301 19.20 -22.47 -4.08
CA ARG A 301 18.53 -22.94 -5.31
C ARG A 301 19.48 -22.98 -6.51
N THR A 302 20.44 -22.08 -6.55
CA THR A 302 21.41 -21.97 -7.63
C THR A 302 22.68 -21.26 -7.17
N MET A 303 23.79 -21.54 -7.84
CA MET A 303 25.00 -20.72 -7.83
C MET A 303 25.30 -20.27 -9.26
N ILE A 304 25.36 -18.96 -9.46
CA ILE A 304 25.60 -18.33 -10.75
C ILE A 304 27.08 -17.92 -10.83
N LEU A 305 27.80 -18.39 -11.85
CA LEU A 305 29.17 -17.97 -12.10
C LEU A 305 29.22 -16.59 -12.76
N TYR A 306 30.02 -15.67 -12.20
CA TYR A 306 30.22 -14.32 -12.72
C TYR A 306 31.50 -14.27 -13.57
N ARG A 307 31.48 -13.95 -14.87
CA ARG A 307 30.32 -13.78 -15.78
C ARG A 307 30.66 -14.26 -17.20
N TRP A 308 29.68 -14.42 -18.07
CA TRP A 308 29.92 -14.88 -19.44
C TRP A 308 30.46 -13.77 -20.35
N SER A 309 29.84 -12.58 -20.34
CA SER A 309 30.13 -11.52 -21.30
C SER A 309 31.52 -10.91 -21.11
N LYS A 310 32.06 -10.32 -22.18
CA LYS A 310 33.36 -9.63 -22.19
C LYS A 310 33.28 -8.17 -21.76
N ASP A 311 32.26 -7.81 -20.98
CA ASP A 311 32.04 -6.43 -20.54
C ASP A 311 33.03 -5.99 -19.46
N ASP A 312 33.65 -6.94 -18.75
CA ASP A 312 34.75 -6.73 -17.82
C ASP A 312 35.80 -7.85 -17.89
N ASP A 313 36.85 -7.74 -17.06
CA ASP A 313 37.95 -8.71 -17.04
C ASP A 313 37.54 -10.10 -16.50
N TRP A 314 36.38 -10.24 -15.85
CA TRP A 314 35.86 -11.48 -15.27
C TRP A 314 35.00 -12.28 -16.24
N HIS A 315 35.43 -12.40 -17.50
CA HIS A 315 34.68 -13.10 -18.54
C HIS A 315 35.10 -14.56 -18.72
N ILE A 316 34.11 -15.43 -19.01
CA ILE A 316 34.30 -16.86 -19.31
C ILE A 316 34.32 -17.12 -20.83
N ASP A 317 33.74 -16.24 -21.66
CA ASP A 317 33.74 -16.43 -23.11
C ASP A 317 35.16 -16.51 -23.67
N GLY A 318 35.47 -17.61 -24.39
CA GLY A 318 36.79 -17.92 -24.91
C GLY A 318 37.78 -18.56 -23.93
N LYS A 319 37.37 -18.83 -22.68
CA LYS A 319 38.17 -19.56 -21.67
C LYS A 319 37.81 -21.04 -21.66
N PHE A 320 38.25 -21.78 -22.69
CA PHE A 320 37.83 -23.17 -22.93
C PHE A 320 38.09 -24.13 -21.76
N GLN A 321 39.18 -23.92 -21.00
CA GLN A 321 39.50 -24.76 -19.85
C GLN A 321 38.63 -24.46 -18.63
N VAL A 322 38.19 -23.21 -18.47
CA VAL A 322 37.18 -22.83 -17.47
C VAL A 322 35.83 -23.45 -17.83
N GLN A 323 35.47 -23.42 -19.11
CA GLN A 323 34.25 -24.06 -19.62
C GLN A 323 34.26 -25.57 -19.42
N GLU A 324 35.43 -26.24 -19.54
CA GLU A 324 35.53 -27.66 -19.20
C GLU A 324 35.36 -27.95 -17.71
N ASP A 325 35.89 -27.10 -16.82
CA ASP A 325 35.65 -27.23 -15.37
C ASP A 325 34.13 -27.19 -15.06
N LEU A 326 33.39 -26.28 -15.71
CA LEU A 326 31.93 -26.22 -15.61
C LEU A 326 31.23 -27.47 -16.17
N LYS A 327 31.62 -27.96 -17.35
CA LYS A 327 31.04 -29.19 -17.94
C LYS A 327 31.27 -30.41 -17.05
N GLU A 328 32.45 -30.54 -16.46
CA GLU A 328 32.74 -31.61 -15.52
C GLU A 328 31.90 -31.49 -14.23
N ALA A 329 31.61 -30.28 -13.77
CA ALA A 329 30.69 -30.05 -12.65
C ALA A 329 29.24 -30.45 -13.01
N LEU A 330 28.75 -30.06 -14.18
CA LEU A 330 27.42 -30.41 -14.71
C LEU A 330 27.21 -31.92 -14.85
N ALA A 331 28.26 -32.67 -15.20
CA ALA A 331 28.22 -34.12 -15.27
C ALA A 331 27.86 -34.79 -13.92
N LYS A 332 27.97 -34.07 -12.79
CA LYS A 332 27.60 -34.56 -11.46
C LYS A 332 26.10 -34.51 -11.16
N ASN A 333 25.31 -33.74 -11.92
CA ASN A 333 23.85 -33.63 -11.78
C ASN A 333 23.38 -33.21 -10.38
N TYR A 334 24.06 -32.25 -9.77
CA TYR A 334 23.65 -31.69 -8.48
C TYR A 334 22.32 -30.95 -8.60
N ILE A 335 21.44 -31.19 -7.62
CA ILE A 335 20.09 -30.62 -7.54
C ILE A 335 19.82 -30.15 -6.12
N TRP A 336 18.95 -29.16 -5.98
CA TRP A 336 18.24 -28.93 -4.72
C TRP A 336 16.98 -29.81 -4.67
N ASP A 337 16.49 -30.13 -3.47
CA ASP A 337 15.35 -31.03 -3.30
C ASP A 337 14.05 -30.23 -3.07
N PRO A 338 13.11 -30.17 -4.02
CA PRO A 338 11.85 -29.46 -3.86
C PRO A 338 10.92 -30.04 -2.78
N ASN A 339 11.21 -31.25 -2.31
CA ASN A 339 10.46 -31.91 -1.24
C ASN A 339 10.99 -31.56 0.15
N VAL A 340 12.25 -31.12 0.26
CA VAL A 340 12.78 -30.57 1.51
C VAL A 340 12.10 -29.23 1.72
N GLN A 341 11.12 -29.23 2.63
CA GLN A 341 10.45 -28.00 3.01
C GLN A 341 11.48 -27.16 3.76
N PRO A 342 11.70 -25.89 3.35
CA PRO A 342 12.33 -24.93 4.24
C PRO A 342 11.60 -25.01 5.57
N LYS A 343 12.31 -25.18 6.69
CA LYS A 343 11.67 -25.16 8.01
C LYS A 343 10.86 -23.87 8.04
N PRO A 344 9.51 -23.95 8.07
CA PRO A 344 8.68 -22.76 8.01
C PRO A 344 9.16 -21.83 9.12
N PRO A 345 8.99 -20.51 8.96
CA PRO A 345 9.18 -19.67 10.12
C PRO A 345 8.26 -20.27 11.18
N LEU A 346 8.78 -20.44 12.38
CA LEU A 346 7.90 -20.32 13.50
C LEU A 346 7.19 -18.97 13.31
N GLU A 347 5.98 -18.98 12.76
CA GLU A 347 4.98 -17.97 12.99
C GLU A 347 4.67 -18.07 14.49
N ILE A 348 5.60 -17.64 15.33
CA ILE A 348 5.31 -17.39 16.72
C ILE A 348 4.87 -15.95 16.76
N PRO A 349 3.58 -15.66 16.99
CA PRO A 349 3.19 -14.38 17.56
C PRO A 349 3.75 -14.34 19.00
N VAL A 350 5.05 -14.10 19.16
CA VAL A 350 5.60 -13.65 20.44
C VAL A 350 5.24 -12.17 20.50
N HIS A 351 4.09 -11.85 21.10
CA HIS A 351 3.79 -10.47 21.41
C HIS A 351 4.73 -10.02 22.54
N ILE A 352 5.74 -9.23 22.18
CA ILE A 352 6.71 -8.65 23.11
C ILE A 352 6.33 -7.18 23.28
N GLU A 353 5.91 -6.80 24.48
CA GLU A 353 5.65 -5.40 24.80
C GLU A 353 6.99 -4.72 25.14
N ASN A 354 7.49 -3.86 24.25
CA ASN A 354 8.72 -3.12 24.53
C ASN A 354 8.42 -1.88 25.37
N ILE A 355 8.72 -1.99 26.66
CA ILE A 355 8.53 -0.92 27.66
C ILE A 355 9.85 -0.28 28.10
N SER A 356 10.97 -0.66 27.48
CA SER A 356 12.32 -0.25 27.92
C SER A 356 12.48 1.27 28.05
N ALA A 357 11.90 2.05 27.14
CA ALA A 357 11.94 3.52 27.17
C ALA A 357 11.10 4.15 28.29
N ALA A 358 10.08 3.44 28.80
CA ALA A 358 9.17 3.94 29.84
C ALA A 358 9.64 3.60 31.27
N LEU A 359 10.64 2.73 31.42
CA LEU A 359 11.09 2.28 32.72
C LEU A 359 12.01 3.32 33.40
N PRO A 360 11.91 3.48 34.73
CA PRO A 360 12.77 4.41 35.46
C PRO A 360 14.25 3.96 35.40
N ALA A 361 15.13 4.95 35.24
CA ALA A 361 16.57 4.80 35.36
C ALA A 361 17.09 5.59 36.57
N ASN A 362 18.23 5.18 37.15
CA ASN A 362 18.87 5.93 38.22
C ASN A 362 19.82 6.99 37.62
N PRO A 363 19.52 8.30 37.76
CA PRO A 363 20.33 9.36 37.15
C PRO A 363 21.70 9.54 37.80
N ASN A 364 21.94 8.96 38.99
CA ASN A 364 23.20 9.09 39.72
C ASN A 364 24.19 7.96 39.42
N LEU A 365 23.83 7.01 38.56
CA LEU A 365 24.68 5.91 38.14
C LEU A 365 24.94 5.99 36.63
N PRO A 366 26.14 5.60 36.16
CA PRO A 366 26.40 5.52 34.73
C PRO A 366 25.44 4.50 34.08
N PRO A 367 25.01 4.72 32.83
CA PRO A 367 24.16 3.76 32.12
C PRO A 367 24.89 2.42 31.97
N TYR A 368 24.12 1.37 31.69
CA TYR A 368 24.70 0.07 31.39
C TYR A 368 25.61 0.17 30.15
N ASN A 369 26.70 -0.60 30.18
CA ASN A 369 27.56 -0.75 29.01
C ASN A 369 26.81 -1.43 27.86
N THR A 370 27.29 -1.28 26.63
CA THR A 370 26.76 -1.96 25.45
C THR A 370 27.70 -3.07 24.96
N ARG A 371 27.16 -3.99 24.16
CA ARG A 371 27.86 -5.06 23.46
C ARG A 371 27.22 -5.29 22.09
N PRO A 372 27.94 -5.81 21.08
CA PRO A 372 27.32 -6.31 19.87
C PRO A 372 26.50 -7.58 20.18
N GLU A 373 25.39 -7.79 19.45
CA GLU A 373 24.55 -9.00 19.62
C GLU A 373 25.34 -10.29 19.36
N SER A 374 26.35 -10.24 18.48
CA SER A 374 27.24 -11.37 18.19
C SER A 374 28.09 -11.84 19.38
N ALA A 375 28.21 -11.02 20.44
CA ALA A 375 28.84 -11.42 21.70
C ALA A 375 27.92 -12.25 22.60
N ILE A 376 26.62 -12.34 22.30
CA ILE A 376 25.66 -13.11 23.08
C ILE A 376 25.79 -14.59 22.72
N SER A 377 25.98 -15.43 23.74
CA SER A 377 26.12 -16.88 23.57
C SER A 377 25.16 -17.72 24.41
N ARG A 378 24.42 -17.10 25.35
CA ARG A 378 23.54 -17.83 26.28
C ARG A 378 22.40 -16.98 26.86
N PHE A 379 21.44 -17.66 27.50
CA PHE A 379 20.31 -17.11 28.23
C PHE A 379 20.43 -17.49 29.71
N ILE A 380 20.19 -16.54 30.62
CA ILE A 380 20.21 -16.79 32.06
C ILE A 380 18.86 -16.41 32.67
N LEU A 381 18.17 -17.41 33.20
CA LEU A 381 16.87 -17.28 33.84
C LEU A 381 17.00 -16.88 35.32
N HIS A 382 16.13 -15.97 35.72
CA HIS A 382 15.95 -15.47 37.06
C HIS A 382 14.49 -15.55 37.47
N HIS A 383 14.25 -15.42 38.77
CA HIS A 383 12.93 -15.03 39.27
C HIS A 383 12.98 -13.68 39.96
N SER A 384 11.84 -13.02 40.09
CA SER A 384 11.77 -11.78 40.88
C SER A 384 11.77 -12.02 42.39
N ALA A 385 11.46 -13.25 42.83
CA ALA A 385 11.21 -13.62 44.23
C ALA A 385 10.07 -12.81 44.88
N THR A 386 9.14 -12.32 44.07
CA THR A 386 7.98 -11.51 44.50
C THR A 386 6.66 -12.22 44.20
N PRO A 387 5.50 -11.73 44.69
CA PRO A 387 4.21 -12.18 44.20
C PRO A 387 4.09 -12.02 42.68
N PRO A 388 3.33 -12.90 42.00
CA PRO A 388 3.24 -12.88 40.54
C PRO A 388 2.63 -11.58 39.98
N GLN A 389 1.85 -10.83 40.76
CA GLN A 389 1.18 -9.58 40.31
C GLN A 389 2.11 -8.36 40.22
N VAL A 390 3.39 -8.50 40.59
CA VAL A 390 4.34 -7.38 40.53
C VAL A 390 4.69 -7.06 39.08
N THR A 391 4.69 -5.78 38.69
CA THR A 391 5.00 -5.37 37.32
C THR A 391 6.50 -5.15 37.09
N PRO A 392 6.99 -5.20 35.84
CA PRO A 392 8.37 -4.81 35.51
C PRO A 392 8.71 -3.40 35.96
N GLN A 393 7.77 -2.46 35.87
CA GLN A 393 7.94 -1.08 36.35
C GLN A 393 8.24 -1.04 37.85
N ARG A 394 7.52 -1.81 38.66
CA ARG A 394 7.78 -1.87 40.10
C ARG A 394 9.13 -2.50 40.44
N ILE A 395 9.56 -3.50 39.66
CA ILE A 395 10.91 -4.09 39.78
C ILE A 395 11.98 -3.05 39.44
N ALA A 396 11.79 -2.28 38.37
CA ALA A 396 12.69 -1.21 37.96
C ALA A 396 12.80 -0.10 39.02
N GLU A 397 11.67 0.37 39.57
CA GLU A 397 11.64 1.35 40.68
C GLU A 397 12.41 0.86 41.89
N TYR A 398 12.20 -0.40 42.30
CA TYR A 398 12.89 -0.97 43.44
C TYR A 398 14.40 -1.03 43.21
N GLN A 399 14.84 -1.54 42.04
CA GLN A 399 16.25 -1.69 41.72
C GLN A 399 16.98 -0.35 41.53
N THR A 400 16.28 0.69 41.09
CA THR A 400 16.88 2.01 40.84
C THR A 400 16.88 2.91 42.06
N SER A 401 15.95 2.74 43.01
CA SER A 401 15.77 3.71 44.11
C SER A 401 15.71 3.13 45.54
N GLN A 402 15.40 1.84 45.72
CA GLN A 402 15.08 1.27 47.04
C GLN A 402 15.94 0.07 47.44
N ALA A 403 16.57 -0.62 46.48
CA ALA A 403 17.41 -1.77 46.75
C ALA A 403 18.65 -1.41 47.57
N SER A 404 19.12 -2.36 48.40
CA SER A 404 20.38 -2.21 49.15
C SER A 404 21.59 -1.98 48.24
N THR A 405 21.50 -2.42 46.99
CA THR A 405 22.48 -2.13 45.94
C THR A 405 21.71 -1.60 44.74
N LEU A 406 21.81 -0.28 44.53
CA LEU A 406 21.13 0.41 43.44
C LEU A 406 21.75 0.06 42.09
N ARG A 407 20.93 0.13 41.04
CA ARG A 407 21.30 -0.21 39.66
C ARG A 407 20.95 0.94 38.70
N PRO A 408 21.69 1.10 37.59
CA PRO A 408 21.38 2.10 36.56
C PRO A 408 19.96 2.00 36.00
N GLY A 409 19.43 0.77 35.90
CA GLY A 409 18.07 0.46 35.46
C GLY A 409 17.71 -0.97 35.84
N ILE A 410 16.57 -1.47 35.37
CA ILE A 410 16.21 -2.88 35.57
C ILE A 410 17.30 -3.82 35.01
N ALA A 411 17.61 -4.88 35.75
CA ALA A 411 18.74 -5.77 35.47
C ALA A 411 18.47 -6.84 34.38
N TYR A 412 17.29 -6.84 33.75
CA TYR A 412 16.87 -7.91 32.85
C TYR A 412 16.54 -7.36 31.47
N HIS A 413 16.73 -8.18 30.44
CA HIS A 413 16.34 -7.84 29.07
C HIS A 413 14.85 -8.12 28.85
N PHE A 414 14.35 -9.20 29.45
CA PHE A 414 12.94 -9.60 29.37
C PHE A 414 12.38 -9.93 30.75
N CYS A 415 11.12 -9.56 30.97
CA CYS A 415 10.33 -9.94 32.15
C CYS A 415 9.05 -10.65 31.71
N PHE A 416 8.66 -11.70 32.43
CA PHE A 416 7.48 -12.52 32.12
C PHE A 416 6.46 -12.45 33.25
N GLN A 417 5.23 -12.10 32.91
CA GLN A 417 4.08 -12.15 33.80
C GLN A 417 3.58 -13.60 33.96
N ASP A 418 2.80 -13.88 35.01
CA ASP A 418 2.27 -15.22 35.30
C ASP A 418 1.26 -15.75 34.27
N ASP A 419 0.62 -14.85 33.53
CA ASP A 419 -0.28 -15.16 32.41
C ASP A 419 0.44 -15.48 31.09
N GLY A 420 1.77 -15.27 31.02
CA GLY A 420 2.59 -15.46 29.83
C GLY A 420 2.91 -14.18 29.06
N THR A 421 2.46 -13.00 29.51
CA THR A 421 2.82 -11.72 28.88
C THR A 421 4.33 -11.46 28.98
N ILE A 422 4.91 -11.00 27.87
CA ILE A 422 6.36 -10.81 27.71
C ILE A 422 6.66 -9.32 27.56
N TYR A 423 7.48 -8.79 28.47
CA TYR A 423 7.96 -7.42 28.40
C TYR A 423 9.42 -7.40 28.02
N GLN A 424 9.77 -6.68 26.94
CA GLN A 424 11.15 -6.28 26.71
C GLN A 424 11.45 -5.04 27.53
N THR A 425 12.42 -5.17 28.42
CA THR A 425 12.77 -4.16 29.41
C THR A 425 14.12 -3.50 29.16
N GLN A 426 14.97 -4.10 28.32
CA GLN A 426 16.24 -3.52 27.82
C GLN A 426 16.53 -4.01 26.40
N ALA A 427 17.35 -3.26 25.65
CA ALA A 427 17.86 -3.71 24.35
C ALA A 427 18.81 -4.92 24.51
N LEU A 428 18.85 -5.84 23.54
CA LEU A 428 19.77 -7.00 23.55
C LEU A 428 21.24 -6.60 23.65
N THR A 429 21.60 -5.45 23.09
CA THR A 429 22.95 -4.87 23.15
C THR A 429 23.31 -4.35 24.54
N THR A 430 22.36 -4.21 25.47
CA THR A 430 22.61 -3.67 26.82
C THR A 430 23.19 -4.73 27.76
N VAL A 431 24.35 -4.50 28.35
CA VAL A 431 24.97 -5.37 29.36
C VAL A 431 24.31 -5.16 30.72
N CYS A 432 23.18 -5.84 30.92
CA CYS A 432 22.40 -5.75 32.14
C CYS A 432 23.10 -6.52 33.28
N ASN A 433 23.35 -5.89 34.43
CA ASN A 433 24.13 -6.48 35.55
C ASN A 433 23.44 -7.64 36.32
N HIS A 434 22.72 -8.57 35.68
CA HIS A 434 22.05 -9.70 36.35
C HIS A 434 22.98 -10.87 36.74
N SER A 435 24.00 -11.06 35.91
CA SER A 435 24.96 -12.18 35.78
C SER A 435 26.26 -12.19 36.56
N GLY A 436 26.66 -11.09 37.21
CA GLY A 436 28.09 -10.88 37.48
C GLY A 436 28.90 -10.91 36.17
N PRO A 437 30.00 -11.68 36.04
CA PRO A 437 30.81 -11.71 34.82
C PRO A 437 30.05 -12.25 33.60
N TYR A 438 29.04 -13.11 33.81
CA TYR A 438 28.22 -13.68 32.73
C TYR A 438 27.24 -12.68 32.11
N SER A 439 27.08 -11.49 32.68
CA SER A 439 26.25 -10.45 32.05
C SER A 439 26.78 -10.01 30.68
N ALA A 440 28.09 -10.15 30.44
CA ALA A 440 28.74 -9.68 29.22
C ALA A 440 28.38 -10.50 27.97
N ASP A 441 27.98 -11.76 28.11
CA ASP A 441 27.72 -12.69 27.01
C ASP A 441 26.31 -13.31 27.05
N SER A 442 25.40 -12.77 27.86
CA SER A 442 24.09 -13.40 28.07
C SER A 442 22.90 -12.45 28.10
N VAL A 443 21.75 -13.01 27.74
CA VAL A 443 20.44 -12.38 27.87
C VAL A 443 19.79 -12.81 29.19
N GLY A 444 19.67 -11.87 30.12
CA GLY A 444 18.94 -12.06 31.38
C GLY A 444 17.43 -12.04 31.20
N ILE A 445 16.76 -13.11 31.62
CA ILE A 445 15.31 -13.30 31.57
C ILE A 445 14.77 -13.43 32.99
N CYS A 446 13.79 -12.61 33.38
CA CYS A 446 13.16 -12.67 34.70
C CYS A 446 11.72 -13.21 34.62
N LEU A 447 11.48 -14.34 35.28
CA LEU A 447 10.13 -14.86 35.50
C LEU A 447 9.57 -14.20 36.78
N ILE A 448 8.52 -13.40 36.65
CA ILE A 448 7.92 -12.72 37.80
C ILE A 448 7.18 -13.75 38.65
N GLY A 449 7.62 -13.89 39.91
CA GLY A 449 7.10 -14.88 40.85
C GLY A 449 8.15 -15.35 41.85
N ASN A 450 7.73 -16.21 42.77
CA ASN A 450 8.60 -16.85 43.77
C ASN A 450 8.55 -18.36 43.63
N PHE A 451 9.50 -18.92 42.87
CA PHE A 451 9.54 -20.35 42.55
C PHE A 451 10.40 -21.18 43.52
N THR A 452 10.47 -20.75 44.79
CA THR A 452 11.18 -21.51 45.83
C THR A 452 10.44 -22.78 46.25
N ARG A 453 9.12 -22.83 46.08
CA ARG A 453 8.28 -23.99 46.48
C ARG A 453 7.48 -24.59 45.34
N THR A 454 7.05 -23.77 44.39
CA THR A 454 6.22 -24.16 43.26
C THR A 454 6.90 -23.75 41.95
N PRO A 455 6.89 -24.58 40.89
CA PRO A 455 7.33 -24.16 39.57
C PRO A 455 6.53 -22.96 39.02
N PRO A 456 7.07 -22.27 37.99
CA PRO A 456 6.30 -21.28 37.24
C PRO A 456 5.04 -21.87 36.60
N PRO A 457 3.95 -21.09 36.42
CA PRO A 457 2.77 -21.53 35.69
C PRO A 457 3.10 -21.97 34.26
N GLN A 458 2.36 -22.95 33.73
CA GLN A 458 2.63 -23.50 32.40
C GLN A 458 2.58 -22.44 31.29
N LYS A 459 1.66 -21.47 31.38
CA LYS A 459 1.60 -20.35 30.41
C LYS A 459 2.88 -19.51 30.39
N GLN A 460 3.45 -19.24 31.57
CA GLN A 460 4.71 -18.52 31.72
C GLN A 460 5.89 -19.35 31.16
N LEU A 461 5.91 -20.67 31.39
CA LEU A 461 6.92 -21.58 30.82
C LEU A 461 6.81 -21.69 29.29
N ASP A 462 5.60 -21.84 28.76
CA ASP A 462 5.34 -21.91 27.31
C ASP A 462 5.81 -20.63 26.62
N ALA A 463 5.43 -19.46 27.13
CA ALA A 463 5.90 -18.17 26.64
C ALA A 463 7.43 -18.04 26.71
N THR A 464 8.04 -18.51 27.80
CA THR A 464 9.50 -18.51 27.95
C THR A 464 10.18 -19.39 26.92
N SER A 465 9.68 -20.61 26.70
CA SER A 465 10.23 -21.53 25.70
C SER A 465 10.12 -20.98 24.28
N LEU A 466 9.02 -20.29 23.98
CA LEU A 466 8.80 -19.61 22.70
C LEU A 466 9.78 -18.45 22.47
N LEU A 467 9.95 -17.54 23.45
CA LEU A 467 10.93 -16.47 23.34
C LEU A 467 12.34 -17.03 23.18
N LEU A 468 12.71 -18.04 23.97
CA LEU A 468 14.02 -18.68 23.89
C LEU A 468 14.26 -19.29 22.51
N ALA A 469 13.25 -19.91 21.88
CA ALA A 469 13.37 -20.46 20.53
C ALA A 469 13.56 -19.35 19.49
N HIS A 470 12.76 -18.28 19.58
CA HIS A 470 12.85 -17.10 18.71
C HIS A 470 14.23 -16.43 18.81
N LEU A 471 14.68 -16.09 20.03
CA LEU A 471 15.99 -15.48 20.26
C LEU A 471 17.13 -16.41 19.88
N SER A 472 16.99 -17.74 20.08
CA SER A 472 17.99 -18.72 19.64
C SER A 472 18.19 -18.70 18.13
N GLY A 473 17.09 -18.58 17.37
CA GLY A 473 17.14 -18.40 15.91
C GLY A 473 17.86 -17.11 15.51
N ASN A 474 17.48 -15.98 16.13
CA ASN A 474 17.97 -14.64 15.80
C ASN A 474 19.42 -14.39 16.21
N LEU A 475 19.86 -14.99 17.32
CA LEU A 475 21.23 -14.89 17.84
C LEU A 475 22.12 -16.05 17.40
N SER A 476 21.60 -16.99 16.58
CA SER A 476 22.32 -18.20 16.16
C SER A 476 22.86 -19.04 17.33
N ILE A 477 22.07 -19.18 18.40
CA ILE A 477 22.39 -19.97 19.59
C ILE A 477 21.67 -21.30 19.51
N THR A 478 22.37 -22.42 19.67
CA THR A 478 21.73 -23.74 19.77
C THR A 478 21.13 -23.93 21.16
N PRO A 479 19.81 -24.16 21.30
CA PRO A 479 19.19 -24.39 22.62
C PRO A 479 19.72 -25.66 23.30
N GLY A 480 20.16 -25.55 24.55
CA GLY A 480 20.69 -26.67 25.32
C GLY A 480 21.08 -26.29 26.74
N ALA A 481 21.52 -27.26 27.53
CA ALA A 481 21.80 -27.08 28.97
C ALA A 481 22.94 -26.10 29.29
N ASN A 482 23.82 -25.82 28.33
CA ASN A 482 24.94 -24.87 28.45
C ASN A 482 24.62 -23.47 27.91
N THR A 483 23.51 -23.33 27.18
CA THR A 483 23.05 -22.07 26.56
C THR A 483 21.76 -21.56 27.22
N ILE A 484 20.97 -22.41 27.87
CA ILE A 484 19.81 -22.04 28.68
C ILE A 484 20.10 -22.45 30.12
N MET A 485 20.38 -21.46 30.97
CA MET A 485 20.90 -21.67 32.32
C MET A 485 20.03 -20.93 33.34
N GLY A 486 19.91 -21.46 34.54
CA GLY A 486 19.43 -20.70 35.70
C GLY A 486 20.57 -19.88 36.30
N ARG A 487 20.26 -18.79 37.01
CA ARG A 487 21.28 -18.03 37.76
C ARG A 487 22.09 -18.93 38.72
N SER A 488 21.46 -19.93 39.33
CA SER A 488 22.09 -20.94 40.19
C SER A 488 23.08 -21.85 39.44
N ASP A 489 22.94 -22.02 38.12
CA ASP A 489 23.85 -22.87 37.33
C ASP A 489 25.20 -22.18 37.09
N VAL A 490 25.21 -20.84 37.04
CA VAL A 490 26.43 -20.04 36.87
C VAL A 490 26.99 -19.53 38.21
N GLU A 491 26.15 -19.43 39.23
CA GLU A 491 26.54 -19.01 40.58
C GLU A 491 25.82 -19.86 41.64
N PRO A 492 26.41 -21.01 42.05
CA PRO A 492 25.74 -22.01 42.89
C PRO A 492 25.27 -21.53 44.28
N ALA A 493 25.81 -20.41 44.77
CA ALA A 493 25.41 -19.81 46.04
C ALA A 493 24.07 -19.03 45.96
N ILE A 494 23.55 -18.79 44.75
CA ILE A 494 22.32 -18.03 44.51
C ILE A 494 21.17 -18.96 44.17
N SER A 495 20.02 -18.80 44.81
CA SER A 495 18.86 -19.68 44.65
C SER A 495 17.95 -19.37 43.45
N SER A 496 18.28 -18.36 42.63
CA SER A 496 17.50 -17.93 41.46
C SER A 496 17.73 -18.88 40.27
N PRO A 497 16.73 -19.25 39.44
CA PRO A 497 15.35 -18.77 39.38
C PRO A 497 14.38 -19.44 40.36
N GLY A 498 14.88 -20.11 41.40
CA GLY A 498 14.10 -20.74 42.46
C GLY A 498 14.60 -22.15 42.76
N ALA A 499 14.37 -22.63 43.99
CA ALA A 499 14.78 -23.98 44.39
C ALA A 499 14.09 -25.09 43.58
N THR A 500 13.00 -24.79 42.88
CA THR A 500 12.32 -25.73 41.97
C THR A 500 12.96 -25.80 40.58
N TRP A 501 13.96 -24.98 40.24
CA TRP A 501 14.63 -24.98 38.92
C TRP A 501 14.98 -26.37 38.36
N PRO A 502 15.53 -27.32 39.15
CA PRO A 502 15.80 -28.68 38.66
C PRO A 502 14.57 -29.43 38.14
N GLN A 503 13.36 -29.06 38.55
CA GLN A 503 12.11 -29.71 38.15
C GLN A 503 11.65 -29.30 36.76
N TRP A 504 11.99 -28.08 36.31
CA TRP A 504 11.46 -27.51 35.07
C TRP A 504 12.54 -27.05 34.07
N LYS A 505 13.83 -27.17 34.40
CA LYS A 505 14.95 -26.91 33.48
C LYS A 505 14.89 -27.75 32.20
N ASN A 506 14.90 -29.08 32.34
CA ASN A 506 14.92 -29.96 31.18
C ASN A 506 13.64 -29.85 30.34
N PRO A 507 12.42 -29.84 30.94
CA PRO A 507 11.20 -29.60 30.18
C PRO A 507 11.20 -28.27 29.40
N LEU A 508 11.73 -27.19 29.98
CA LEU A 508 11.85 -25.90 29.30
C LEU A 508 12.79 -26.00 28.08
N ILE A 509 13.96 -26.63 28.26
CA ILE A 509 14.96 -26.81 27.18
C ILE A 509 14.38 -27.69 26.06
N GLU A 510 13.81 -28.85 26.41
CA GLU A 510 13.19 -29.76 25.44
C GLU A 510 12.12 -29.03 24.65
N ARG A 511 11.23 -28.30 25.32
CA ARG A 511 10.16 -27.56 24.65
C ARG A 511 10.68 -26.41 23.78
N THR A 512 11.74 -25.72 24.21
CA THR A 512 12.45 -24.74 23.37
C THR A 512 13.05 -25.39 22.13
N GLN A 513 13.66 -26.57 22.26
CA GLN A 513 14.20 -27.33 21.12
C GLN A 513 13.09 -27.76 20.17
N GLN A 514 11.96 -28.24 20.69
CA GLN A 514 10.79 -28.63 19.89
C GLN A 514 10.19 -27.44 19.13
N TYR A 515 10.14 -26.24 19.73
CA TYR A 515 9.78 -25.03 19.00
C TYR A 515 10.85 -24.66 17.97
N ALA A 516 12.13 -24.59 18.35
CA ALA A 516 13.21 -24.21 17.44
C ALA A 516 13.38 -25.16 16.24
N SER A 517 13.02 -26.43 16.40
CA SER A 517 13.04 -27.45 15.33
C SER A 517 11.76 -27.45 14.48
N GLY A 518 10.68 -26.83 14.95
CA GLY A 518 9.35 -26.90 14.35
C GLY A 518 8.58 -28.21 14.62
N GLU A 519 9.06 -29.05 15.53
CA GLU A 519 8.40 -30.31 15.94
C GLU A 519 7.00 -30.06 16.51
N ILE A 520 6.85 -29.00 17.30
CA ILE A 520 5.57 -28.54 17.82
C ILE A 520 5.29 -27.13 17.32
N LYS A 521 4.05 -26.90 16.88
CA LYS A 521 3.61 -25.55 16.55
C LYS A 521 3.40 -24.75 17.86
N PRO A 522 3.75 -23.46 17.89
CA PRO A 522 3.30 -22.57 18.95
C PRO A 522 1.79 -22.67 19.15
N PRO A 523 1.28 -22.51 20.38
CA PRO A 523 -0.13 -22.23 20.55
C PRO A 523 -0.47 -20.98 19.73
N GLU A 524 -1.52 -21.08 18.91
CA GLU A 524 -2.03 -19.96 18.13
C GLU A 524 -2.43 -18.86 19.13
N VAL A 525 -1.67 -17.76 19.21
CA VAL A 525 -2.07 -16.58 19.99
C VAL A 525 -3.16 -15.90 19.18
N LYS A 526 -4.38 -16.39 19.33
CA LYS A 526 -5.55 -15.71 18.79
C LYS A 526 -5.70 -14.39 19.56
N PRO A 527 -5.71 -13.23 18.89
CA PRO A 527 -5.93 -11.96 19.56
C PRO A 527 -7.28 -11.99 20.31
N GLY A 528 -7.42 -11.20 21.38
CA GLY A 528 -8.72 -10.99 22.03
C GLY A 528 -9.79 -10.62 21.00
N TYR A 529 -9.45 -9.63 20.18
CA TYR A 529 -10.26 -9.04 19.13
C TYR A 529 -9.63 -9.36 17.77
N ARG A 530 -10.18 -10.33 17.04
CA ARG A 530 -9.72 -10.67 15.70
C ARG A 530 -10.86 -11.11 14.80
N ALA A 531 -11.00 -10.46 13.66
CA ALA A 531 -11.99 -10.79 12.65
C ALA A 531 -11.29 -11.17 11.34
N LEU A 532 -11.61 -12.36 10.82
CA LEU A 532 -11.16 -12.77 9.49
C LEU A 532 -12.28 -12.51 8.48
N TYR A 533 -12.03 -11.63 7.51
CA TYR A 533 -12.96 -11.32 6.43
C TYR A 533 -12.78 -12.32 5.29
N LEU A 534 -13.67 -13.31 5.21
CA LEU A 534 -13.56 -14.42 4.27
C LEU A 534 -14.03 -14.07 2.86
N ASN A 535 -15.03 -13.19 2.76
CA ASN A 535 -15.57 -12.72 1.49
C ASN A 535 -16.33 -11.41 1.69
N ASN A 536 -16.33 -10.54 0.68
CA ASN A 536 -17.13 -9.31 0.63
C ASN A 536 -17.50 -8.97 -0.82
N ASN A 537 -18.51 -8.13 -1.00
CA ASN A 537 -18.87 -7.56 -2.30
C ASN A 537 -18.87 -6.02 -2.25
N THR A 538 -17.94 -5.44 -1.50
CA THR A 538 -17.76 -3.98 -1.47
C THR A 538 -17.38 -3.54 -2.89
N PRO A 539 -18.08 -2.58 -3.49
CA PRO A 539 -17.74 -2.13 -4.83
C PRO A 539 -16.47 -1.27 -4.80
N ASP A 540 -15.74 -1.29 -5.90
CA ASP A 540 -14.60 -0.42 -6.22
C ASP A 540 -15.02 0.99 -6.65
N SER A 541 -16.32 1.23 -6.80
CA SER A 541 -16.87 2.52 -7.17
C SER A 541 -18.25 2.76 -6.55
N MET A 542 -18.47 3.99 -6.12
CA MET A 542 -19.74 4.41 -5.54
C MET A 542 -20.14 5.78 -6.08
N GLN A 543 -21.40 6.13 -5.90
CA GLN A 543 -21.89 7.47 -6.18
C GLN A 543 -21.91 8.25 -4.87
N VAL A 544 -21.59 9.55 -4.90
CA VAL A 544 -21.64 10.42 -3.71
C VAL A 544 -22.95 10.22 -2.94
N GLU A 545 -22.86 10.20 -1.61
CA GLU A 545 -23.98 10.03 -0.67
C GLU A 545 -24.77 8.71 -0.78
N LYS A 546 -24.48 7.86 -1.77
CA LYS A 546 -25.24 6.64 -2.02
C LYS A 546 -25.01 5.66 -0.90
N THR A 547 -26.12 5.15 -0.37
CA THR A 547 -26.10 4.02 0.57
C THR A 547 -26.35 2.72 -0.19
N ILE A 548 -25.48 1.74 0.01
CA ILE A 548 -25.61 0.40 -0.56
C ILE A 548 -25.65 -0.65 0.54
N THR A 549 -26.06 -1.86 0.20
CA THR A 549 -25.92 -3.03 1.07
C THR A 549 -24.73 -3.87 0.60
N VAL A 550 -23.77 -4.09 1.48
CA VAL A 550 -22.60 -4.94 1.29
C VAL A 550 -22.79 -6.22 2.09
N SER A 551 -22.67 -7.37 1.44
CA SER A 551 -22.67 -8.69 2.06
C SER A 551 -21.24 -9.09 2.41
N LEU A 552 -20.94 -9.23 3.70
CA LEU A 552 -19.66 -9.70 4.21
C LEU A 552 -19.82 -11.05 4.91
N THR A 553 -18.86 -11.95 4.72
CA THR A 553 -18.74 -13.19 5.51
C THR A 553 -17.51 -13.09 6.39
N LEU A 554 -17.71 -13.08 7.69
CA LEU A 554 -16.66 -12.97 8.70
C LEU A 554 -16.52 -14.30 9.45
N GLN A 555 -15.34 -14.55 9.98
CA GLN A 555 -15.09 -15.55 11.01
C GLN A 555 -14.56 -14.86 12.26
N ASN A 556 -15.08 -15.23 13.42
CA ASN A 556 -14.45 -14.86 14.68
C ASN A 556 -13.15 -15.65 14.83
N ASP A 557 -12.03 -14.97 14.66
CA ASP A 557 -10.71 -15.58 14.75
C ASP A 557 -9.99 -15.17 16.04
N GLY A 558 -10.71 -14.50 16.95
CA GLY A 558 -10.25 -14.14 18.28
C GLY A 558 -10.72 -15.10 19.35
N ILE A 559 -10.42 -14.78 20.62
CA ILE A 559 -10.79 -15.63 21.77
C ILE A 559 -12.09 -15.21 22.47
N PHE A 560 -12.59 -13.99 22.23
CA PHE A 560 -13.86 -13.55 22.80
C PHE A 560 -15.03 -13.98 21.93
N THR A 561 -16.10 -14.49 22.55
CA THR A 561 -17.39 -14.62 21.87
C THR A 561 -17.92 -13.22 21.55
N TRP A 562 -18.23 -12.95 20.29
CA TRP A 562 -18.87 -11.70 19.90
C TRP A 562 -20.34 -11.76 20.29
N VAL A 563 -20.69 -11.10 21.39
CA VAL A 563 -22.07 -11.06 21.89
C VAL A 563 -22.92 -10.11 21.05
N ARG A 564 -24.11 -10.57 20.66
CA ARG A 564 -25.06 -9.80 19.82
C ARG A 564 -25.70 -8.63 20.55
N GLY A 565 -25.90 -8.75 21.86
CA GLY A 565 -26.65 -7.80 22.69
C GLY A 565 -26.03 -7.64 24.07
N GLY A 566 -26.64 -6.79 24.90
CA GLY A 566 -26.11 -6.42 26.23
C GLY A 566 -25.69 -4.95 26.27
N GLU A 567 -24.94 -4.57 27.31
CA GLU A 567 -24.43 -3.20 27.47
C GLU A 567 -23.34 -2.86 26.44
N ASN A 568 -22.50 -3.83 26.09
CA ASN A 568 -21.39 -3.68 25.13
C ASN A 568 -21.47 -4.74 24.01
N PRO A 569 -22.45 -4.64 23.09
CA PRO A 569 -22.55 -5.59 21.98
C PRO A 569 -21.40 -5.43 20.98
N PHE A 570 -21.19 -6.45 20.16
CA PHE A 570 -20.26 -6.39 19.03
C PHE A 570 -21.00 -6.03 17.74
N HIS A 571 -20.46 -5.09 16.96
CA HIS A 571 -20.99 -4.69 15.67
C HIS A 571 -19.90 -4.64 14.59
N LEU A 572 -20.33 -4.65 13.32
CA LEU A 572 -19.48 -4.29 12.19
C LEU A 572 -19.74 -2.82 11.80
N GLY A 573 -18.67 -2.02 11.71
CA GLY A 573 -18.71 -0.64 11.23
C GLY A 573 -17.76 -0.43 10.05
N PHE A 574 -17.65 0.82 9.60
CA PHE A 574 -16.74 1.22 8.54
C PHE A 574 -16.08 2.57 8.83
N LYS A 575 -14.93 2.81 8.21
CA LYS A 575 -14.18 4.08 8.25
C LYS A 575 -13.72 4.42 6.84
N TRP A 576 -13.92 5.66 6.41
CA TRP A 576 -13.41 6.17 5.14
C TRP A 576 -12.17 7.02 5.34
N PHE A 577 -11.24 6.98 4.41
CA PHE A 577 -10.04 7.82 4.38
C PHE A 577 -9.92 8.50 3.01
N ASN A 578 -9.59 9.79 3.00
CA ASN A 578 -9.31 10.52 1.76
C ASN A 578 -7.94 10.13 1.18
N ALA A 579 -7.58 10.68 0.01
CA ALA A 579 -6.31 10.41 -0.66
C ALA A 579 -5.07 10.85 0.16
N GLN A 580 -5.25 11.73 1.14
CA GLN A 580 -4.21 12.18 2.07
C GLN A 580 -4.08 11.26 3.29
N GLY A 581 -4.93 10.22 3.40
CA GLY A 581 -4.95 9.27 4.52
C GLY A 581 -5.72 9.76 5.75
N GLU A 582 -6.44 10.89 5.65
CA GLU A 582 -7.22 11.43 6.76
C GLU A 582 -8.57 10.72 6.86
N GLN A 583 -8.95 10.30 8.06
CA GLN A 583 -10.23 9.64 8.29
C GLN A 583 -11.39 10.64 8.18
N LEU A 584 -12.36 10.34 7.33
CA LEU A 584 -13.60 11.11 7.24
C LEU A 584 -14.47 10.85 8.46
N GLN A 585 -15.07 11.91 8.98
CA GLN A 585 -16.04 11.84 10.05
C GLN A 585 -17.45 11.90 9.47
N PHE A 586 -18.27 10.91 9.82
CA PHE A 586 -19.68 10.87 9.49
C PHE A 586 -20.49 11.25 10.73
N PRO A 587 -21.59 12.01 10.60
CA PRO A 587 -22.60 12.12 11.65
C PRO A 587 -23.07 10.72 12.10
N ASP A 588 -23.41 10.57 13.38
CA ASP A 588 -23.76 9.28 13.96
C ASP A 588 -24.90 8.58 13.20
N GLU A 589 -25.88 9.34 12.70
CA GLU A 589 -26.99 8.83 11.88
C GLU A 589 -26.58 8.27 10.51
N LEU A 590 -25.38 8.61 10.02
CA LEU A 590 -24.82 8.15 8.75
C LEU A 590 -23.65 7.16 8.94
N ASN A 591 -23.17 7.00 10.17
CA ASN A 591 -22.10 6.08 10.55
C ASN A 591 -22.67 4.72 10.95
N PHE A 592 -23.16 3.96 9.98
CA PHE A 592 -23.93 2.74 10.26
C PHE A 592 -23.15 1.68 11.05
N ARG A 593 -23.84 1.06 12.00
CA ARG A 593 -23.39 -0.14 12.72
C ARG A 593 -24.28 -1.32 12.36
N THR A 594 -23.66 -2.41 11.93
CA THR A 594 -24.36 -3.63 11.55
C THR A 594 -24.40 -4.60 12.72
N THR A 595 -25.62 -4.88 13.20
CA THR A 595 -25.85 -5.81 14.31
C THR A 595 -25.58 -7.26 13.92
N LEU A 596 -25.09 -8.06 14.87
CA LEU A 596 -24.93 -9.49 14.67
C LEU A 596 -26.30 -10.20 14.66
N PRO A 597 -26.51 -11.25 13.85
CA PRO A 597 -27.74 -12.03 13.87
C PRO A 597 -27.85 -12.97 15.09
N TYR A 598 -26.73 -13.39 15.65
CA TYR A 598 -26.59 -14.26 16.82
C TYR A 598 -25.17 -14.09 17.43
N ASP A 599 -24.96 -14.58 18.65
CA ASP A 599 -23.63 -14.59 19.28
C ASP A 599 -22.66 -15.46 18.45
N VAL A 600 -21.47 -14.93 18.17
CA VAL A 600 -20.47 -15.60 17.32
C VAL A 600 -19.32 -16.09 18.19
N ALA A 601 -19.29 -17.38 18.49
CA ALA A 601 -18.22 -18.01 19.25
C ALA A 601 -16.89 -18.02 18.47
N PRO A 602 -15.73 -18.18 19.14
CA PRO A 602 -14.46 -18.38 18.46
C PRO A 602 -14.53 -19.46 17.37
N ASN A 603 -13.93 -19.17 16.22
CA ASN A 603 -13.94 -19.91 14.94
C ASN A 603 -15.31 -20.02 14.24
N GLN A 604 -16.38 -19.44 14.80
CA GLN A 604 -17.68 -19.44 14.15
C GLN A 604 -17.73 -18.38 13.04
N LYS A 605 -18.41 -18.72 11.94
CA LYS A 605 -18.66 -17.81 10.82
C LYS A 605 -20.00 -17.11 10.94
N VAL A 606 -20.06 -15.88 10.45
CA VAL A 606 -21.27 -15.07 10.37
C VAL A 606 -21.33 -14.35 9.03
N LYS A 607 -22.52 -14.30 8.43
CA LYS A 607 -22.78 -13.52 7.23
C LYS A 607 -23.58 -12.28 7.62
N LEU A 608 -23.09 -11.11 7.23
CA LEU A 608 -23.68 -9.81 7.55
C LEU A 608 -24.05 -9.09 6.26
N ASN A 609 -25.20 -8.44 6.24
CA ASN A 609 -25.59 -7.50 5.18
C ASN A 609 -25.49 -6.09 5.77
N ALA A 610 -24.33 -5.46 5.61
CA ALA A 610 -24.01 -4.17 6.16
C ALA A 610 -24.45 -3.04 5.23
N SER A 611 -24.96 -1.94 5.80
CA SER A 611 -25.18 -0.71 5.06
C SER A 611 -23.90 0.10 5.00
N LEU A 612 -23.51 0.55 3.80
CA LEU A 612 -22.36 1.40 3.56
C LEU A 612 -22.82 2.68 2.88
N ARG A 613 -22.52 3.85 3.45
CA ARG A 613 -22.72 5.15 2.79
C ARG A 613 -21.41 5.62 2.17
N ALA A 614 -21.46 6.06 0.92
CA ALA A 614 -20.33 6.74 0.27
C ALA A 614 -20.12 8.16 0.81
N PRO A 615 -18.87 8.67 0.80
CA PRO A 615 -18.53 10.07 1.02
C PRO A 615 -19.38 11.04 0.20
N ASP A 616 -19.55 12.25 0.72
CA ASP A 616 -20.40 13.28 0.11
C ASP A 616 -19.67 14.04 -1.03
N ALA A 617 -18.34 13.90 -1.13
CA ALA A 617 -17.52 14.49 -2.18
C ALA A 617 -16.97 13.41 -3.13
N PRO A 618 -16.89 13.68 -4.44
CA PRO A 618 -16.23 12.77 -5.37
C PRO A 618 -14.72 12.73 -5.10
N GLY A 619 -14.09 11.59 -5.37
CA GLY A 619 -12.67 11.38 -5.13
C GLY A 619 -12.31 9.89 -5.06
N SER A 620 -11.01 9.61 -4.99
CA SER A 620 -10.54 8.27 -4.60
C SER A 620 -10.46 8.21 -3.09
N TYR A 621 -11.02 7.15 -2.52
CA TYR A 621 -11.05 6.93 -1.08
C TYR A 621 -10.64 5.52 -0.73
N LYS A 622 -10.04 5.37 0.43
CA LYS A 622 -9.86 4.08 1.07
C LYS A 622 -11.01 3.82 2.04
N LEU A 623 -11.59 2.62 1.98
CA LEU A 623 -12.57 2.16 2.96
C LEU A 623 -11.95 1.08 3.84
N ARG A 624 -12.22 1.13 5.14
CA ARG A 624 -11.92 0.05 6.06
C ARG A 624 -13.19 -0.44 6.72
N TRP A 625 -13.51 -1.72 6.53
CA TRP A 625 -14.45 -2.46 7.36
C TRP A 625 -13.76 -2.90 8.65
N ASP A 626 -14.39 -2.66 9.79
CA ASP A 626 -13.80 -2.95 11.10
C ASP A 626 -14.86 -3.39 12.11
N MET A 627 -14.52 -4.37 12.95
CA MET A 627 -15.38 -4.81 14.04
C MET A 627 -15.19 -3.87 15.23
N VAL A 628 -16.25 -3.66 16.00
CA VAL A 628 -16.23 -2.83 17.22
C VAL A 628 -16.88 -3.58 18.37
N HIS A 629 -16.22 -3.54 19.53
CA HIS A 629 -16.82 -3.87 20.82
C HIS A 629 -17.34 -2.56 21.40
N GLU A 630 -18.66 -2.36 21.34
CA GLU A 630 -19.27 -1.05 21.57
C GLU A 630 -18.91 -0.48 22.95
N GLN A 631 -18.52 0.80 22.95
CA GLN A 631 -18.03 1.55 24.12
C GLN A 631 -16.71 1.03 24.73
N ILE A 632 -16.07 0.01 24.14
CA ILE A 632 -14.81 -0.56 24.62
C ILE A 632 -13.66 -0.26 23.66
N THR A 633 -13.68 -0.79 22.44
CA THR A 633 -12.57 -0.64 21.47
C THR A 633 -13.00 -1.02 20.06
N TRP A 634 -12.41 -0.40 19.04
CA TRP A 634 -12.37 -1.01 17.71
C TRP A 634 -11.38 -2.16 17.70
N PHE A 635 -11.60 -3.14 16.83
CA PHE A 635 -10.67 -4.25 16.65
C PHE A 635 -9.36 -3.72 16.05
N GLY A 636 -9.42 -2.75 15.14
CA GLY A 636 -8.25 -2.07 14.60
C GLY A 636 -7.33 -1.44 15.65
N ASP A 637 -7.90 -0.89 16.72
CA ASP A 637 -7.13 -0.31 17.84
C ASP A 637 -6.41 -1.40 18.67
N GLN A 638 -6.80 -2.67 18.47
CA GLN A 638 -6.21 -3.88 19.05
C GLN A 638 -5.38 -4.66 18.03
N SER A 639 -4.88 -3.96 17.00
CA SER A 639 -4.04 -4.50 15.93
C SER A 639 -4.72 -5.55 15.04
N ASP A 640 -6.05 -5.55 14.95
CA ASP A 640 -6.75 -6.24 13.85
C ASP A 640 -6.51 -5.49 12.54
N PRO A 641 -6.18 -6.18 11.43
CA PRO A 641 -5.96 -5.53 10.15
C PRO A 641 -7.25 -4.98 9.53
N GLY A 642 -8.43 -5.43 9.98
CA GLY A 642 -9.70 -5.12 9.34
C GLY A 642 -9.77 -5.70 7.92
N LEU A 643 -10.68 -5.14 7.12
CA LEU A 643 -10.70 -5.31 5.67
C LEU A 643 -10.59 -3.93 5.03
N GLU A 644 -9.45 -3.63 4.43
CA GLU A 644 -9.21 -2.41 3.68
C GLU A 644 -9.51 -2.64 2.19
N ILE A 645 -10.24 -1.70 1.59
CA ILE A 645 -10.56 -1.64 0.17
C ILE A 645 -9.99 -0.31 -0.31
N GLU A 646 -8.92 -0.41 -1.09
CA GLU A 646 -8.23 0.72 -1.69
C GLU A 646 -8.96 1.22 -2.93
N ASP A 647 -8.69 2.47 -3.29
CA ASP A 647 -9.10 3.10 -4.55
C ASP A 647 -10.61 3.00 -4.86
N ILE A 648 -11.47 3.10 -3.83
CA ILE A 648 -12.90 3.22 -4.10
C ILE A 648 -13.16 4.59 -4.71
N VAL A 649 -13.51 4.59 -5.99
CA VAL A 649 -13.80 5.80 -6.73
C VAL A 649 -15.23 6.23 -6.40
N VAL A 650 -15.34 7.27 -5.58
CA VAL A 650 -16.61 7.95 -5.38
C VAL A 650 -16.77 8.95 -6.50
N THR A 651 -17.73 8.70 -7.36
CA THR A 651 -18.04 9.56 -8.50
C THR A 651 -19.27 10.40 -8.19
N LEU A 652 -19.35 11.55 -8.85
CA LEU A 652 -20.64 12.23 -8.96
C LEU A 652 -21.58 11.31 -9.76
N ALA A 653 -22.85 11.26 -9.35
CA ALA A 653 -23.90 10.57 -10.09
C ALA A 653 -23.74 10.85 -11.58
N GLU A 654 -23.41 9.79 -12.35
CA GLU A 654 -23.11 9.90 -13.77
C GLU A 654 -24.25 10.68 -14.44
N GLN A 655 -23.93 11.88 -14.93
CA GLN A 655 -24.85 12.62 -15.79
C GLN A 655 -24.89 11.82 -17.10
N PRO A 656 -26.06 11.34 -17.54
CA PRO A 656 -26.12 10.55 -18.77
C PRO A 656 -25.49 11.34 -19.91
N LYS A 657 -24.51 10.73 -20.59
CA LYS A 657 -23.96 11.26 -21.84
C LYS A 657 -25.09 11.39 -22.86
N PRO A 658 -25.07 12.44 -23.70
CA PRO A 658 -26.17 12.79 -24.59
C PRO A 658 -26.21 11.90 -25.85
N ASP A 659 -26.40 10.59 -25.68
CA ASP A 659 -26.97 9.74 -26.73
C ASP A 659 -28.05 8.82 -26.10
N GLU A 660 -29.29 9.14 -26.47
CA GLU A 660 -30.60 8.54 -26.13
C GLU A 660 -31.08 8.61 -24.66
N ILE A 661 -31.64 9.76 -24.30
CA ILE A 661 -32.65 9.82 -23.24
C ILE A 661 -33.77 8.80 -23.53
N GLN A 662 -34.02 7.88 -22.61
CA GLN A 662 -35.07 6.88 -22.74
C GLN A 662 -36.42 7.49 -22.36
N ILE A 663 -37.23 7.82 -23.37
CA ILE A 663 -38.58 8.38 -23.21
C ILE A 663 -39.61 7.25 -23.37
N GLN A 664 -40.37 6.97 -22.32
CA GLN A 664 -41.46 5.99 -22.37
C GLN A 664 -42.75 6.66 -22.86
N ASP A 665 -43.16 6.40 -24.11
CA ASP A 665 -44.46 6.86 -24.60
C ASP A 665 -45.59 5.99 -24.04
N ILE A 666 -46.34 6.57 -23.11
CA ILE A 666 -47.51 5.96 -22.49
C ILE A 666 -48.80 6.67 -22.88
N SER A 667 -48.75 7.65 -23.81
CA SER A 667 -49.87 8.53 -24.13
C SER A 667 -51.15 7.77 -24.52
N ALA A 668 -51.02 6.67 -25.26
CA ALA A 668 -52.15 5.82 -25.67
C ALA A 668 -52.77 4.99 -24.52
N ALA A 669 -52.03 4.79 -23.42
CA ALA A 669 -52.47 3.97 -22.27
C ALA A 669 -53.10 4.82 -21.15
N LEU A 670 -53.12 6.15 -21.29
CA LEU A 670 -53.66 7.06 -20.27
C LEU A 670 -55.17 7.23 -20.38
N SER A 671 -55.83 7.42 -19.23
CA SER A 671 -57.26 7.74 -19.18
C SER A 671 -57.55 9.04 -19.91
N VAL A 672 -58.67 9.05 -20.65
CA VAL A 672 -59.26 10.22 -21.31
C VAL A 672 -60.70 10.40 -20.85
N ASN A 673 -61.24 11.62 -20.94
CA ASN A 673 -62.66 11.86 -20.67
C ASN A 673 -63.46 11.83 -21.99
N PRO A 674 -64.26 10.80 -22.27
CA PRO A 674 -65.00 10.67 -23.53
C PRO A 674 -66.13 11.70 -23.67
N ASN A 675 -66.53 12.39 -22.59
CA ASN A 675 -67.61 13.37 -22.61
C ASN A 675 -67.13 14.80 -22.90
N LEU A 676 -65.82 14.99 -23.09
CA LEU A 676 -65.22 16.29 -23.43
C LEU A 676 -64.59 16.23 -24.82
N PRO A 677 -64.61 17.34 -25.58
CA PRO A 677 -63.91 17.40 -26.86
C PRO A 677 -62.40 17.16 -26.65
N PRO A 678 -61.71 16.41 -27.53
CA PRO A 678 -60.26 16.22 -27.46
C PRO A 678 -59.50 17.54 -27.43
N TYR A 679 -58.26 17.50 -26.93
CA TYR A 679 -57.38 18.66 -27.02
C TYR A 679 -57.18 19.09 -28.48
N GLY A 680 -57.08 20.40 -28.69
CA GLY A 680 -56.73 20.96 -30.00
C GLY A 680 -55.30 20.59 -30.41
N THR A 681 -54.97 20.80 -31.68
CA THR A 681 -53.64 20.50 -32.24
C THR A 681 -52.94 21.75 -32.76
N ARG A 682 -51.61 21.69 -32.83
CA ARG A 682 -50.71 22.72 -33.39
C ARG A 682 -49.61 22.07 -34.23
N ALA A 683 -48.99 22.87 -35.10
CA ALA A 683 -47.72 22.51 -35.72
C ALA A 683 -46.59 22.56 -34.68
N VAL A 684 -45.63 21.64 -34.76
CA VAL A 684 -44.48 21.57 -33.84
C VAL A 684 -43.66 22.87 -33.84
N GLY A 685 -43.50 23.52 -35.00
CA GLY A 685 -42.82 24.82 -35.10
C GLY A 685 -43.54 26.02 -34.48
N ALA A 686 -44.77 25.84 -33.98
CA ALA A 686 -45.46 26.86 -33.19
C ALA A 686 -44.92 26.92 -31.74
N ILE A 687 -44.17 25.90 -31.29
CA ILE A 687 -43.64 25.81 -29.94
C ILE A 687 -42.45 26.76 -29.78
N ARG A 688 -42.43 27.52 -28.68
CA ARG A 688 -41.43 28.53 -28.37
C ARG A 688 -40.76 28.34 -27.01
N ARG A 689 -41.34 27.53 -26.11
CA ARG A 689 -40.88 27.45 -24.71
C ARG A 689 -41.22 26.13 -24.02
N PHE A 690 -40.52 25.86 -22.93
CA PHE A 690 -40.79 24.81 -21.95
C PHE A 690 -41.38 25.43 -20.69
N ILE A 691 -42.42 24.81 -20.13
CA ILE A 691 -43.03 25.23 -18.87
C ILE A 691 -42.99 24.06 -17.89
N LEU A 692 -42.26 24.26 -16.79
CA LEU A 692 -42.11 23.29 -15.71
C LEU A 692 -43.27 23.39 -14.73
N HIS A 693 -43.79 22.23 -14.35
CA HIS A 693 -44.83 22.03 -13.36
C HIS A 693 -44.38 21.03 -12.29
N HIS A 694 -45.06 21.04 -11.16
CA HIS A 694 -45.06 19.91 -10.24
C HIS A 694 -46.44 19.27 -10.16
N SER A 695 -46.54 18.02 -9.70
CA SER A 695 -47.85 17.40 -9.46
C SER A 695 -48.48 17.88 -8.16
N ALA A 696 -47.69 18.46 -7.24
CA ALA A 696 -48.07 18.76 -5.85
C ALA A 696 -48.55 17.52 -5.08
N THR A 697 -48.06 16.34 -5.45
CA THR A 697 -48.42 15.04 -4.84
C THR A 697 -47.20 14.38 -4.23
N SER A 698 -47.41 13.23 -3.58
CA SER A 698 -46.32 12.28 -3.30
C SER A 698 -45.55 11.94 -4.58
N PRO A 699 -44.21 11.79 -4.52
CA PRO A 699 -43.38 11.38 -5.66
C PRO A 699 -43.72 9.97 -6.18
N GLN A 700 -44.39 9.15 -5.37
CA GLN A 700 -44.80 7.78 -5.73
C GLN A 700 -46.05 7.72 -6.63
N VAL A 701 -46.65 8.87 -6.97
CA VAL A 701 -47.83 8.92 -7.84
C VAL A 701 -47.42 8.70 -9.29
N THR A 702 -48.09 7.78 -10.00
CA THR A 702 -47.80 7.50 -11.41
C THR A 702 -48.49 8.47 -12.37
N PRO A 703 -47.97 8.68 -13.60
CA PRO A 703 -48.66 9.46 -14.63
C PRO A 703 -50.08 8.96 -14.93
N GLN A 704 -50.32 7.64 -14.85
CA GLN A 704 -51.65 7.03 -15.00
C GLN A 704 -52.62 7.56 -13.96
N ARG A 705 -52.18 7.67 -12.69
CA ARG A 705 -53.03 8.19 -11.61
C ARG A 705 -53.27 9.70 -11.75
N ILE A 706 -52.28 10.45 -12.23
CA ILE A 706 -52.45 11.88 -12.56
C ILE A 706 -53.47 12.05 -13.70
N ALA A 707 -53.38 11.23 -14.75
CA ALA A 707 -54.32 11.24 -15.86
C ALA A 707 -55.74 10.88 -15.41
N GLU A 708 -55.91 9.80 -14.65
CA GLU A 708 -57.20 9.36 -14.10
C GLU A 708 -57.83 10.46 -13.23
N TYR A 709 -57.05 11.09 -12.35
CA TYR A 709 -57.54 12.19 -11.53
C TYR A 709 -57.99 13.38 -12.38
N GLN A 710 -57.14 13.84 -13.30
CA GLN A 710 -57.44 15.01 -14.13
C GLN A 710 -58.61 14.80 -15.10
N THR A 711 -58.89 13.55 -15.51
CA THR A 711 -59.92 13.25 -16.51
C THR A 711 -61.25 12.82 -15.90
N LEU A 712 -61.24 12.10 -14.77
CA LEU A 712 -62.43 11.46 -14.22
C LEU A 712 -62.82 11.93 -12.82
N GLN A 713 -61.89 12.46 -12.01
CA GLN A 713 -62.12 12.70 -10.58
C GLN A 713 -62.01 14.18 -10.16
N ALA A 714 -61.30 15.01 -10.93
CA ALA A 714 -61.16 16.44 -10.64
C ALA A 714 -62.52 17.16 -10.73
N GLN A 715 -62.74 18.16 -9.88
CA GLN A 715 -63.96 18.99 -9.91
C GLN A 715 -64.22 19.61 -11.29
N ASN A 716 -63.15 19.96 -12.01
CA ASN A 716 -63.18 20.40 -13.40
C ASN A 716 -62.36 19.42 -14.25
N PRO A 717 -62.98 18.33 -14.75
CA PRO A 717 -62.27 17.31 -15.51
C PRO A 717 -61.78 17.84 -16.86
N ARG A 718 -60.71 17.25 -17.37
CA ARG A 718 -60.05 17.61 -18.63
C ARG A 718 -60.20 16.49 -19.66
N PRO A 719 -60.07 16.78 -20.97
CA PRO A 719 -60.09 15.76 -22.03
C PRO A 719 -59.02 14.67 -21.86
N GLY A 720 -57.84 15.04 -21.34
CA GLY A 720 -56.71 14.15 -21.09
C GLY A 720 -55.75 14.75 -20.05
N ILE A 721 -54.65 14.06 -19.73
CA ILE A 721 -53.59 14.65 -18.87
C ILE A 721 -53.06 15.95 -19.49
N ALA A 722 -52.78 16.94 -18.64
CA ALA A 722 -52.44 18.29 -19.06
C ALA A 722 -51.00 18.48 -19.55
N TYR A 723 -50.10 17.52 -19.35
CA TYR A 723 -48.67 17.68 -19.63
C TYR A 723 -48.25 16.89 -20.87
N HIS A 724 -47.16 17.30 -21.51
CA HIS A 724 -46.55 16.52 -22.60
C HIS A 724 -45.64 15.45 -22.03
N TYR A 725 -44.88 15.80 -20.98
CA TYR A 725 -44.00 14.86 -20.29
C TYR A 725 -44.26 14.87 -18.79
N CYS A 726 -44.06 13.72 -18.15
CA CYS A 726 -43.95 13.59 -16.71
C CYS A 726 -42.58 12.96 -16.36
N VAL A 727 -41.94 13.43 -15.29
CA VAL A 727 -40.64 12.91 -14.82
C VAL A 727 -40.80 12.42 -13.39
N SER A 728 -40.46 11.15 -13.10
CA SER A 728 -40.49 10.59 -11.74
C SER A 728 -39.33 11.09 -10.88
N ASP A 729 -39.42 10.88 -9.57
CA ASP A 729 -38.33 11.14 -8.61
C ASP A 729 -37.05 10.36 -8.92
N ALA A 730 -37.19 9.14 -9.47
CA ALA A 730 -36.09 8.32 -9.96
C ALA A 730 -35.50 8.78 -11.32
N GLY A 731 -36.06 9.83 -11.94
CA GLY A 731 -35.59 10.34 -13.24
C GLY A 731 -36.13 9.60 -14.47
N THR A 732 -37.18 8.77 -14.32
CA THR A 732 -37.84 8.14 -15.48
C THR A 732 -38.69 9.16 -16.22
N VAL A 733 -38.54 9.26 -17.54
CA VAL A 733 -39.28 10.19 -18.39
C VAL A 733 -40.41 9.49 -19.13
N TYR A 734 -41.62 10.00 -18.95
CA TYR A 734 -42.82 9.52 -19.61
C TYR A 734 -43.33 10.57 -20.59
N GLN A 735 -43.48 10.21 -21.87
CA GLN A 735 -44.28 10.99 -22.80
C GLN A 735 -45.75 10.65 -22.60
N THR A 736 -46.54 11.68 -22.36
CA THR A 736 -47.95 11.59 -21.92
C THR A 736 -48.91 12.28 -22.89
N GLN A 737 -48.41 13.18 -23.75
CA GLN A 737 -49.12 13.71 -24.92
C GLN A 737 -48.12 13.94 -26.07
N PRO A 738 -48.55 13.80 -27.35
CA PRO A 738 -47.74 14.22 -28.50
C PRO A 738 -47.45 15.72 -28.48
N LEU A 739 -46.28 16.15 -28.98
CA LEU A 739 -45.90 17.57 -29.09
C LEU A 739 -46.86 18.42 -29.96
N THR A 740 -47.62 17.79 -30.84
CA THR A 740 -48.65 18.43 -31.66
C THR A 740 -49.93 18.75 -30.88
N THR A 741 -50.09 18.25 -29.65
CA THR A 741 -51.26 18.47 -28.81
C THR A 741 -51.15 19.78 -28.05
N ILE A 742 -52.23 20.56 -27.97
CA ILE A 742 -52.34 21.72 -27.08
C ILE A 742 -52.95 21.23 -25.76
N SER A 743 -52.10 20.72 -24.87
CA SER A 743 -52.52 20.24 -23.55
C SER A 743 -52.66 21.41 -22.56
N ASN A 744 -53.79 21.53 -21.88
CA ASN A 744 -54.15 22.70 -21.06
C ASN A 744 -53.36 22.77 -19.73
N HIS A 745 -52.04 23.00 -19.78
CA HIS A 745 -51.16 23.10 -18.61
C HIS A 745 -50.94 24.53 -18.10
N ALA A 746 -50.92 25.53 -18.98
CA ALA A 746 -50.44 26.88 -18.64
C ALA A 746 -51.32 28.00 -19.22
N GLY A 747 -52.64 27.84 -19.19
CA GLY A 747 -53.60 28.86 -19.66
C GLY A 747 -53.32 29.26 -21.11
N GLN A 748 -53.23 30.58 -21.38
CA GLN A 748 -52.94 31.14 -22.72
C GLN A 748 -51.58 30.70 -23.31
N PHE A 749 -50.62 30.30 -22.46
CA PHE A 749 -49.29 29.86 -22.91
C PHE A 749 -49.29 28.41 -23.41
N SER A 750 -50.35 27.63 -23.11
CA SER A 750 -50.43 26.21 -23.54
C SER A 750 -50.31 26.03 -25.06
N ALA A 751 -50.70 27.05 -25.83
CA ALA A 751 -50.68 27.01 -27.30
C ALA A 751 -49.27 26.99 -27.89
N ASP A 752 -48.26 27.54 -27.21
CA ASP A 752 -46.88 27.67 -27.72
C ASP A 752 -45.82 27.00 -26.83
N SER A 753 -46.23 26.13 -25.89
CA SER A 753 -45.31 25.52 -24.93
C SER A 753 -45.40 24.00 -24.81
N VAL A 754 -44.27 23.41 -24.40
CA VAL A 754 -44.16 22.04 -23.89
C VAL A 754 -44.28 22.06 -22.37
N GLY A 755 -45.37 21.51 -21.85
CA GLY A 755 -45.55 21.29 -20.41
C GLY A 755 -44.83 20.04 -19.92
N ILE A 756 -43.93 20.19 -18.94
CA ILE A 756 -43.20 19.09 -18.28
C ILE A 756 -43.59 19.09 -16.80
N CYS A 757 -44.13 17.98 -16.30
CA CYS A 757 -44.51 17.83 -14.89
C CYS A 757 -43.49 16.96 -14.13
N LEU A 758 -42.83 17.54 -13.15
CA LEU A 758 -42.03 16.80 -12.18
C LEU A 758 -42.98 16.24 -11.12
N ILE A 759 -43.05 14.91 -11.01
CA ILE A 759 -43.91 14.23 -10.04
C ILE A 759 -43.32 14.45 -8.65
N GLY A 760 -44.07 15.12 -7.78
CA GLY A 760 -43.64 15.51 -6.44
C GLY A 760 -44.25 16.83 -5.98
N ASN A 761 -43.91 17.24 -4.75
CA ASN A 761 -44.27 18.53 -4.17
C ASN A 761 -42.98 19.28 -3.78
N PHE A 762 -42.69 20.36 -4.51
CA PHE A 762 -41.46 21.16 -4.35
C PHE A 762 -41.72 22.51 -3.67
N ALA A 763 -42.75 22.60 -2.83
CA ALA A 763 -43.02 23.79 -2.03
C ALA A 763 -41.88 24.10 -1.04
N SER A 764 -41.31 23.08 -0.40
CA SER A 764 -40.27 23.27 0.63
C SER A 764 -38.89 22.69 0.29
N ALA A 765 -38.78 21.90 -0.78
CA ALA A 765 -37.53 21.28 -1.21
C ALA A 765 -37.45 21.23 -2.73
N ALA A 766 -36.24 21.36 -3.29
CA ALA A 766 -35.98 21.21 -4.71
C ALA A 766 -36.22 19.75 -5.17
N PRO A 767 -36.42 19.49 -6.47
CA PRO A 767 -36.52 18.13 -6.98
C PRO A 767 -35.22 17.35 -6.78
N PRO A 768 -35.28 16.02 -6.53
CA PRO A 768 -34.08 15.19 -6.44
C PRO A 768 -33.17 15.31 -7.66
N THR A 769 -31.86 15.13 -7.45
CA THR A 769 -30.84 15.27 -8.50
C THR A 769 -31.13 14.41 -9.74
N ALA A 770 -31.59 13.17 -9.57
CA ALA A 770 -31.94 12.30 -10.69
C ALA A 770 -33.09 12.88 -11.54
N GLN A 771 -34.12 13.43 -10.89
CA GLN A 771 -35.25 14.08 -11.54
C GLN A 771 -34.86 15.39 -12.24
N LEU A 772 -33.95 16.18 -11.64
CA LEU A 772 -33.40 17.40 -12.27
C LEU A 772 -32.53 17.07 -13.49
N ASN A 773 -31.64 16.09 -13.40
CA ASN A 773 -30.77 15.68 -14.50
C ASN A 773 -31.59 15.15 -15.69
N ALA A 774 -32.58 14.29 -15.42
CA ALA A 774 -33.48 13.77 -16.44
C ALA A 774 -34.30 14.89 -17.10
N SER A 775 -34.75 15.88 -16.32
CA SER A 775 -35.44 17.06 -16.85
C SER A 775 -34.53 17.91 -17.74
N ALA A 776 -33.27 18.09 -17.37
CA ALA A 776 -32.28 18.81 -18.18
C ALA A 776 -31.99 18.11 -19.52
N ALA A 777 -31.79 16.79 -19.47
CA ALA A 777 -31.57 15.96 -20.66
C ALA A 777 -32.81 15.95 -21.58
N LEU A 778 -34.02 15.89 -21.00
CA LEU A 778 -35.28 15.96 -21.75
C LEU A 778 -35.42 17.31 -22.45
N ILE A 779 -35.15 18.41 -21.74
CA ILE A 779 -35.20 19.76 -22.31
C ILE A 779 -34.18 19.88 -23.44
N ALA A 780 -32.92 19.45 -23.24
CA ALA A 780 -31.91 19.49 -24.30
C ALA A 780 -32.35 18.68 -25.53
N HIS A 781 -32.86 17.46 -25.34
CA HIS A 781 -33.33 16.60 -26.42
C HIS A 781 -34.49 17.22 -27.22
N VAL A 782 -35.54 17.67 -26.53
CA VAL A 782 -36.72 18.26 -27.19
C VAL A 782 -36.39 19.63 -27.77
N ALA A 783 -35.56 20.44 -27.11
CA ALA A 783 -35.15 21.75 -27.60
C ALA A 783 -34.38 21.64 -28.92
N THR A 784 -33.52 20.62 -29.06
CA THR A 784 -32.84 20.29 -30.32
C THR A 784 -33.83 19.91 -31.43
N GLN A 785 -34.85 19.09 -31.13
CA GLN A 785 -35.91 18.77 -32.11
C GLN A 785 -36.72 20.00 -32.55
N LEU A 786 -36.93 20.95 -31.64
CA LEU A 786 -37.71 22.17 -31.87
C LEU A 786 -36.89 23.33 -32.42
N ASN A 787 -35.57 23.18 -32.53
CA ASN A 787 -34.62 24.26 -32.85
C ASN A 787 -34.78 25.49 -31.93
N LEU A 788 -34.89 25.23 -30.61
CA LEU A 788 -34.93 26.25 -29.56
C LEU A 788 -33.65 26.18 -28.73
N PRO A 789 -33.06 27.31 -28.30
CA PRO A 789 -31.94 27.27 -27.36
C PRO A 789 -32.44 26.84 -25.97
N ALA A 790 -31.71 26.01 -25.25
CA ALA A 790 -31.92 25.75 -23.83
C ALA A 790 -31.34 26.94 -23.06
N SER A 791 -32.19 27.84 -22.59
CA SER A 791 -31.79 29.10 -21.93
C SER A 791 -32.88 29.61 -21.00
N ASP A 792 -32.56 30.64 -20.22
CA ASP A 792 -33.51 31.40 -19.40
C ASP A 792 -34.64 32.07 -20.20
N LYS A 793 -34.49 32.24 -21.52
CA LYS A 793 -35.50 32.81 -22.42
C LYS A 793 -36.51 31.79 -22.95
N THR A 794 -36.23 30.50 -22.77
CA THR A 794 -37.05 29.40 -23.31
C THR A 794 -37.52 28.43 -22.24
N ILE A 795 -36.91 28.43 -21.06
CA ILE A 795 -37.23 27.54 -19.94
C ILE A 795 -37.87 28.36 -18.80
N PHE A 796 -39.15 28.10 -18.52
CA PHE A 796 -39.93 28.81 -17.51
C PHE A 796 -40.53 27.84 -16.50
N GLY A 797 -40.66 28.26 -15.25
CA GLY A 797 -41.62 27.68 -14.31
C GLY A 797 -42.98 28.31 -14.56
N TYR A 798 -44.07 27.60 -14.27
CA TYR A 798 -45.40 28.23 -14.46
C TYR A 798 -45.57 29.50 -13.61
N SER A 799 -44.92 29.57 -12.44
CA SER A 799 -44.82 30.75 -11.57
C SER A 799 -44.09 31.94 -12.20
N ASP A 800 -43.29 31.74 -13.24
CA ASP A 800 -42.66 32.84 -14.01
C ASP A 800 -43.68 33.56 -14.91
N LEU A 801 -44.82 32.92 -15.20
CA LEU A 801 -45.79 33.35 -16.21
C LEU A 801 -47.17 33.68 -15.64
N ALA A 802 -47.51 33.16 -14.45
CA ALA A 802 -48.79 33.37 -13.78
C ALA A 802 -48.64 33.33 -12.26
N VAL A 803 -49.62 33.84 -11.53
CA VAL A 803 -49.70 33.71 -10.07
C VAL A 803 -50.13 32.28 -9.73
N THR A 804 -49.18 31.43 -9.35
CA THR A 804 -49.39 29.99 -9.08
C THR A 804 -48.28 29.45 -8.18
N GLY A 805 -48.56 28.38 -7.43
CA GLY A 805 -47.56 27.66 -6.63
C GLY A 805 -46.71 26.64 -7.40
N SER A 806 -46.91 26.50 -8.72
CA SER A 806 -46.20 25.54 -9.58
C SER A 806 -45.02 26.20 -10.29
N PRO A 807 -43.82 25.57 -10.40
CA PRO A 807 -43.51 24.18 -10.03
C PRO A 807 -43.08 24.00 -8.56
N GLY A 808 -43.32 24.97 -7.69
CA GLY A 808 -42.99 24.95 -6.27
C GLY A 808 -42.34 26.27 -5.84
N GLU A 809 -42.45 26.63 -4.56
CA GLU A 809 -41.86 27.86 -4.03
C GLU A 809 -40.32 27.86 -4.13
N THR A 810 -39.70 26.68 -4.22
CA THR A 810 -38.25 26.51 -4.38
C THR A 810 -37.75 26.76 -5.81
N TRP A 811 -38.63 26.99 -6.81
CA TRP A 811 -38.23 27.19 -8.21
C TRP A 811 -37.07 28.17 -8.44
N PRO A 812 -37.00 29.34 -7.77
CA PRO A 812 -35.87 30.26 -7.93
C PRO A 812 -34.50 29.64 -7.61
N GLN A 813 -34.45 28.63 -6.74
CA GLN A 813 -33.23 27.98 -6.29
C GLN A 813 -32.66 27.01 -7.35
N TRP A 814 -33.53 26.26 -8.03
CA TRP A 814 -33.10 25.21 -8.98
C TRP A 814 -33.30 25.57 -10.45
N LYS A 815 -33.95 26.70 -10.76
CA LYS A 815 -34.04 27.24 -12.13
C LYS A 815 -32.67 27.44 -12.79
N PRO A 816 -31.67 28.12 -12.17
CA PRO A 816 -30.37 28.33 -12.80
C PRO A 816 -29.63 27.00 -13.06
N ILE A 817 -29.77 26.05 -12.13
CA ILE A 817 -29.14 24.72 -12.20
C ILE A 817 -29.70 23.92 -13.38
N LEU A 818 -31.03 23.90 -13.53
CA LEU A 818 -31.69 23.21 -14.64
C LEU A 818 -31.30 23.79 -16.00
N ILE A 819 -31.27 25.13 -16.11
CA ILE A 819 -30.89 25.83 -17.33
C ILE A 819 -29.43 25.49 -17.68
N SER A 820 -28.49 25.66 -16.75
CA SER A 820 -27.07 25.36 -16.96
C SER A 820 -26.85 23.93 -17.46
N LYS A 821 -27.47 22.94 -16.82
CA LYS A 821 -27.38 21.54 -17.23
C LYS A 821 -27.96 21.31 -18.63
N ALA A 822 -29.13 21.87 -18.92
CA ALA A 822 -29.77 21.72 -20.23
C ALA A 822 -28.97 22.40 -21.35
N SER A 823 -28.42 23.60 -21.10
CA SER A 823 -27.55 24.32 -22.05
C SER A 823 -26.26 23.55 -22.33
N ALA A 824 -25.63 22.99 -21.30
CA ALA A 824 -24.43 22.17 -21.47
C ALA A 824 -24.71 20.91 -22.32
N LEU A 825 -25.82 20.22 -22.04
CA LEU A 825 -26.23 19.00 -22.74
C LEU A 825 -26.67 19.24 -24.19
N GLN A 826 -27.18 20.43 -24.53
CA GLN A 826 -27.58 20.77 -25.89
C GLN A 826 -26.39 21.05 -26.83
N GLY A 827 -25.16 20.95 -26.33
CA GLY A 827 -23.95 21.28 -27.08
C GLY A 827 -23.49 22.70 -26.80
N GLY A 828 -23.12 22.95 -25.55
CA GLY A 828 -22.43 24.18 -25.16
C GLY A 828 -21.25 24.43 -26.10
N ILE A 829 -21.38 25.45 -26.94
CA ILE A 829 -20.29 26.10 -27.64
C ILE A 829 -19.30 26.57 -26.55
N THR A 830 -18.24 25.81 -26.30
CA THR A 830 -16.95 26.45 -26.05
C THR A 830 -16.61 27.14 -27.36
N PRO A 831 -16.51 28.47 -27.42
CA PRO A 831 -16.11 29.13 -28.64
C PRO A 831 -14.73 28.56 -29.03
N GLN A 832 -14.64 27.93 -30.19
CA GLN A 832 -13.36 27.46 -30.69
C GLN A 832 -12.46 28.70 -30.89
N PRO A 833 -11.20 28.65 -30.46
CA PRO A 833 -10.32 29.78 -30.65
C PRO A 833 -10.11 30.03 -32.16
N PRO A 834 -9.94 31.28 -32.62
CA PRO A 834 -9.52 31.54 -33.98
C PRO A 834 -8.17 30.87 -34.27
N ALA A 835 -7.92 30.55 -35.53
CA ALA A 835 -6.74 29.81 -35.98
C ALA A 835 -5.43 30.33 -35.32
N GLY A 836 -4.84 29.51 -34.44
CA GLY A 836 -3.57 29.81 -33.76
C GLY A 836 -3.59 29.68 -32.23
N LYS A 837 -4.75 29.63 -31.57
CA LYS A 837 -4.90 29.34 -30.13
C LYS A 837 -5.63 28.00 -29.96
N ILE A 838 -5.28 27.21 -28.94
CA ILE A 838 -5.91 25.89 -28.69
C ILE A 838 -6.77 25.89 -27.42
N ILE A 839 -6.67 26.95 -26.60
CA ILE A 839 -7.48 27.15 -25.41
C ILE A 839 -8.31 28.43 -25.60
N TYR A 840 -9.60 28.41 -25.28
CA TYR A 840 -10.45 29.59 -25.43
C TYR A 840 -10.29 30.56 -24.26
N HIS A 841 -10.40 30.05 -23.04
CA HIS A 841 -10.31 30.83 -21.81
C HIS A 841 -9.50 30.05 -20.78
N TYR A 842 -8.36 30.59 -20.36
CA TYR A 842 -7.50 30.03 -19.31
C TYR A 842 -7.57 30.89 -18.06
N MET A 843 -7.75 30.29 -16.89
CA MET A 843 -7.69 30.95 -15.60
C MET A 843 -6.37 30.57 -14.91
N LEU A 844 -5.47 31.55 -14.79
CA LEU A 844 -4.11 31.36 -14.31
C LEU A 844 -4.01 31.72 -12.82
N PHE A 845 -3.56 30.74 -12.03
CA PHE A 845 -3.26 30.86 -10.60
C PHE A 845 -1.75 30.85 -10.35
N TRP A 846 -1.31 31.38 -9.21
CA TRP A 846 0.10 31.37 -8.80
C TRP A 846 0.49 30.08 -8.05
N HIS A 847 1.76 29.68 -8.19
CA HIS A 847 2.37 28.53 -7.52
C HIS A 847 3.87 28.80 -7.34
N HIS A 848 4.39 28.65 -6.10
CA HIS A 848 5.78 29.01 -5.78
C HIS A 848 6.67 27.86 -5.26
N GLU A 849 6.13 26.67 -4.91
CA GLU A 849 6.84 25.41 -4.58
C GLU A 849 5.83 24.38 -4.01
N ALA A 850 6.26 23.13 -3.76
CA ALA A 850 5.38 22.07 -3.24
C ALA A 850 4.68 22.47 -1.91
N GLY A 851 3.38 22.75 -1.99
CA GLY A 851 2.53 23.14 -0.87
C GLY A 851 2.29 24.65 -0.72
N ASN A 852 2.86 25.50 -1.57
CA ASN A 852 2.64 26.95 -1.54
C ASN A 852 2.08 27.45 -2.88
N TRP A 853 0.75 27.57 -2.96
CA TRP A 853 0.01 27.91 -4.18
C TRP A 853 -1.26 28.68 -3.83
N ALA A 854 -1.94 29.20 -4.86
CA ALA A 854 -3.14 30.01 -4.76
C ALA A 854 -4.40 29.23 -4.28
N ASP A 855 -4.31 28.52 -3.15
CA ASP A 855 -5.35 27.64 -2.62
C ASP A 855 -6.64 28.40 -2.26
N ILE A 856 -6.51 29.53 -1.55
CA ILE A 856 -7.64 30.39 -1.14
C ILE A 856 -8.27 31.08 -2.36
N ASP A 857 -7.43 31.57 -3.29
CA ASP A 857 -7.87 32.18 -4.55
C ASP A 857 -8.62 31.16 -5.43
N PHE A 858 -8.17 29.91 -5.46
CA PHE A 858 -8.78 28.83 -6.24
C PHE A 858 -10.15 28.43 -5.67
N VAL A 859 -10.25 28.26 -4.35
CA VAL A 859 -11.54 28.00 -3.67
C VAL A 859 -12.52 29.13 -3.93
N SER A 860 -12.06 30.38 -3.88
CA SER A 860 -12.88 31.55 -4.15
C SER A 860 -13.35 31.68 -5.61
N ALA A 861 -12.64 31.08 -6.56
CA ALA A 861 -12.99 31.10 -7.98
C ALA A 861 -13.96 29.98 -8.41
N ILE A 862 -14.36 29.06 -7.52
CA ILE A 862 -15.20 27.90 -7.84
C ILE A 862 -16.52 28.31 -8.53
N ASP A 863 -17.20 29.34 -8.04
CA ASP A 863 -18.46 29.81 -8.63
C ASP A 863 -18.27 30.37 -10.04
N TYR A 864 -17.13 31.04 -10.27
CA TYR A 864 -16.75 31.56 -11.59
C TYR A 864 -16.41 30.44 -12.55
N ILE A 865 -15.63 29.46 -12.08
CA ILE A 865 -15.27 28.26 -12.85
C ILE A 865 -16.53 27.48 -13.23
N GLY A 866 -17.48 27.35 -12.30
CA GLY A 866 -18.78 26.73 -12.54
C GLY A 866 -19.66 27.49 -13.53
N ALA A 867 -19.60 28.83 -13.52
CA ALA A 867 -20.40 29.67 -14.41
C ALA A 867 -19.87 29.72 -15.86
N PHE A 868 -18.54 29.67 -16.04
CA PHE A 868 -17.90 29.96 -17.32
C PHE A 868 -17.01 28.86 -17.88
N ALA A 869 -16.71 27.82 -17.09
CA ALA A 869 -15.89 26.66 -17.48
C ALA A 869 -14.56 27.00 -18.19
N PRO A 870 -13.71 27.91 -17.64
CA PRO A 870 -12.37 28.12 -18.17
C PRO A 870 -11.49 26.87 -17.97
N THR A 871 -10.47 26.71 -18.79
CA THR A 871 -9.33 25.83 -18.47
C THR A 871 -8.58 26.44 -17.29
N VAL A 872 -8.34 25.69 -16.23
CA VAL A 872 -7.70 26.22 -15.01
C VAL A 872 -6.32 25.60 -14.84
N GLY A 873 -5.33 26.41 -14.49
CA GLY A 873 -4.02 25.89 -14.13
C GLY A 873 -3.03 26.95 -13.67
N PHE A 874 -1.77 26.53 -13.57
CA PHE A 874 -0.68 27.30 -12.95
C PHE A 874 0.42 27.65 -13.96
N SER A 875 0.31 27.17 -15.20
CA SER A 875 1.36 27.29 -16.20
C SER A 875 1.15 28.52 -17.08
N VAL A 876 2.12 29.42 -17.06
CA VAL A 876 2.17 30.56 -17.99
C VAL A 876 2.31 30.07 -19.43
N GLU A 877 3.10 29.01 -19.66
CA GLU A 877 3.29 28.40 -20.98
C GLU A 877 1.98 27.83 -21.54
N GLU A 878 1.16 27.16 -20.71
CA GLU A 878 -0.17 26.73 -21.13
C GLU A 878 -1.10 27.91 -21.40
N ALA A 879 -1.04 28.95 -20.56
CA ALA A 879 -1.85 30.15 -20.71
C ALA A 879 -1.51 30.93 -22.00
N GLU A 880 -0.27 30.87 -22.50
CA GLU A 880 0.12 31.46 -23.80
C GLU A 880 -0.67 30.86 -24.97
N HIS A 881 -1.17 29.63 -24.84
CA HIS A 881 -1.99 28.99 -25.86
C HIS A 881 -3.47 29.39 -25.81
N ALA A 882 -3.86 30.25 -24.88
CA ALA A 882 -5.23 30.70 -24.70
C ALA A 882 -5.58 31.97 -25.49
N GLN A 883 -6.83 32.10 -25.94
CA GLN A 883 -7.34 33.35 -26.51
C GLN A 883 -7.59 34.39 -25.42
N HIS A 884 -8.23 34.00 -24.31
CA HIS A 884 -8.47 34.84 -23.14
C HIS A 884 -7.75 34.25 -21.92
N VAL A 885 -7.05 35.09 -21.16
CA VAL A 885 -6.44 34.68 -19.87
C VAL A 885 -7.01 35.55 -18.75
N THR A 886 -7.54 34.91 -17.72
CA THR A 886 -7.92 35.56 -16.46
C THR A 886 -6.91 35.19 -15.38
N ILE A 887 -6.08 36.14 -14.98
CA ILE A 887 -5.12 35.94 -13.89
C ILE A 887 -5.81 36.29 -12.57
N ILE A 888 -5.75 35.39 -11.59
CA ILE A 888 -6.28 35.62 -10.25
C ILE A 888 -5.14 35.97 -9.29
N GLY A 889 -5.33 37.06 -8.54
CA GLY A 889 -4.37 37.54 -7.54
C GLY A 889 -3.44 38.65 -8.05
N GLY A 890 -2.83 39.36 -7.11
CA GLY A 890 -1.94 40.51 -7.38
C GLY A 890 -0.53 40.12 -7.86
N PRO A 891 0.34 41.12 -8.12
CA PRO A 891 1.71 40.91 -8.60
C PRO A 891 2.62 40.09 -7.67
N GLY A 892 2.22 39.94 -6.39
CA GLY A 892 2.94 39.12 -5.42
C GLY A 892 2.78 37.60 -5.62
N GLY A 893 1.77 37.16 -6.40
CA GLY A 893 1.58 35.76 -6.78
C GLY A 893 2.00 35.49 -8.22
N VAL A 894 1.31 36.12 -9.18
CA VAL A 894 1.72 36.10 -10.60
C VAL A 894 2.37 37.43 -10.94
N PRO A 895 3.68 37.50 -11.24
CA PRO A 895 4.39 38.74 -11.53
C PRO A 895 3.72 39.58 -12.62
N ALA A 896 3.77 40.90 -12.51
CA ALA A 896 3.15 41.80 -13.50
C ALA A 896 3.74 41.64 -14.92
N GLU A 897 4.99 41.19 -15.04
CA GLU A 897 5.67 40.89 -16.31
C GLU A 897 4.96 39.77 -17.09
N VAL A 898 4.24 38.88 -16.42
CA VAL A 898 3.46 37.79 -17.05
C VAL A 898 2.29 38.35 -17.87
N ASP A 899 1.68 39.46 -17.45
CA ASP A 899 0.64 40.12 -18.24
C ASP A 899 1.17 40.53 -19.62
N ASP A 900 2.40 41.06 -19.65
CA ASP A 900 3.04 41.53 -20.89
C ASP A 900 3.51 40.36 -21.76
N THR A 901 4.04 39.29 -21.15
CA THR A 901 4.38 38.03 -21.84
C THR A 901 3.16 37.43 -22.55
N LEU A 902 2.04 37.29 -21.84
CA LEU A 902 0.81 36.72 -22.41
C LEU A 902 0.20 37.63 -23.49
N ARG A 903 0.26 38.96 -23.33
CA ARG A 903 -0.15 39.89 -24.40
C ARG A 903 0.77 39.82 -25.62
N ALA A 904 2.08 39.66 -25.44
CA ALA A 904 3.03 39.47 -26.52
C ALA A 904 2.80 38.14 -27.26
N ALA A 905 2.34 37.09 -26.56
CA ALA A 905 1.87 35.85 -27.15
C ALA A 905 0.54 36.00 -27.90
N GLY A 906 -0.15 37.14 -27.82
CA GLY A 906 -1.43 37.42 -28.49
C GLY A 906 -2.67 37.04 -27.68
N CYS A 907 -2.55 36.84 -26.36
CA CYS A 907 -3.67 36.59 -25.46
C CYS A 907 -4.39 37.89 -25.07
N GLN A 908 -5.70 37.83 -24.86
CA GLN A 908 -6.48 38.87 -24.21
C GLN A 908 -6.45 38.65 -22.69
N VAL A 909 -5.63 39.43 -21.99
CA VAL A 909 -5.36 39.22 -20.57
C VAL A 909 -6.18 40.18 -19.71
N GLN A 910 -6.96 39.63 -18.79
CA GLN A 910 -7.52 40.37 -17.66
C GLN A 910 -6.94 39.85 -16.35
N ARG A 911 -6.69 40.74 -15.40
CA ARG A 911 -6.26 40.39 -14.06
C ARG A 911 -7.34 40.82 -13.07
N LEU A 912 -7.76 39.88 -12.22
CA LEU A 912 -8.67 40.15 -11.11
C LEU A 912 -7.83 40.16 -9.84
N ALA A 913 -7.48 41.37 -9.40
CA ALA A 913 -6.68 41.61 -8.22
C ALA A 913 -7.27 42.81 -7.47
N GLY A 914 -8.19 42.53 -6.56
CA GLY A 914 -8.68 43.51 -5.59
C GLY A 914 -7.60 43.87 -4.58
N LYS A 915 -7.83 44.91 -3.77
CA LYS A 915 -6.94 45.28 -2.66
C LYS A 915 -6.83 44.19 -1.60
N ASP A 916 -7.84 43.32 -1.54
CA ASP A 916 -8.00 42.17 -0.68
C ASP A 916 -8.79 41.06 -1.41
N GLU A 917 -8.88 39.90 -0.76
CA GLU A 917 -9.59 38.73 -1.26
C GLU A 917 -11.08 39.00 -1.50
N ALA A 918 -11.74 39.73 -0.58
CA ALA A 918 -13.16 40.04 -0.68
C ALA A 918 -13.49 40.89 -1.92
N GLU A 919 -12.64 41.87 -2.25
CA GLU A 919 -12.80 42.69 -3.45
C GLU A 919 -12.50 41.88 -4.73
N THR A 920 -11.52 40.97 -4.69
CA THR A 920 -11.23 40.06 -5.81
C THR A 920 -12.42 39.14 -6.10
N ASN A 921 -13.06 38.62 -5.05
CA ASN A 921 -14.25 37.77 -5.15
C ASN A 921 -15.46 38.55 -5.66
N GLN A 922 -15.65 39.78 -5.18
CA GLN A 922 -16.71 40.66 -5.69
C GLN A 922 -16.57 40.91 -7.20
N MET A 923 -15.35 41.13 -7.70
CA MET A 923 -15.10 41.31 -9.13
C MET A 923 -15.47 40.06 -9.95
N MET A 924 -15.24 38.85 -9.42
CA MET A 924 -15.69 37.60 -10.05
C MET A 924 -17.21 37.45 -10.01
N TYR A 925 -17.86 37.78 -8.89
CA TYR A 925 -19.32 37.76 -8.79
C TYR A 925 -20.03 38.74 -9.73
N GLU A 926 -19.45 39.92 -9.96
CA GLU A 926 -19.98 40.88 -10.93
C GLU A 926 -19.94 40.32 -12.36
N LEU A 927 -18.87 39.59 -12.71
CA LEU A 927 -18.76 38.90 -13.99
C LEU A 927 -19.80 37.78 -14.13
N ILE A 928 -19.96 36.94 -13.10
CA ILE A 928 -21.00 35.90 -13.04
C ILE A 928 -22.40 36.50 -13.19
N ALA A 929 -22.72 37.54 -12.43
CA ALA A 929 -24.01 38.21 -12.46
C ALA A 929 -24.29 38.87 -13.83
N SER A 930 -23.24 39.35 -14.51
CA SER A 930 -23.36 39.90 -15.87
C SER A 930 -23.44 38.84 -16.97
N GLY A 931 -23.16 37.58 -16.65
CA GLY A 931 -23.08 36.47 -17.61
C GLY A 931 -21.91 36.59 -18.58
N LYS A 932 -20.89 37.40 -18.28
CA LYS A 932 -19.71 37.60 -19.13
C LYS A 932 -18.45 37.12 -18.41
N PRO A 933 -17.64 36.23 -19.02
CA PRO A 933 -16.39 35.74 -18.45
C PRO A 933 -15.22 36.74 -18.54
N PHE A 934 -15.45 37.95 -19.05
CA PHE A 934 -14.42 38.99 -19.12
C PHE A 934 -15.06 40.36 -19.22
N LYS A 935 -14.33 41.39 -18.73
CA LYS A 935 -14.79 42.79 -18.73
C LYS A 935 -14.95 43.38 -20.12
#